data_AF-A0A968DJX9-F1
#
_entry.id   AF-A0A968DJX9-F1
#
_cell.length_a   1.000
_cell.length_b   1.000
_cell.length_c   1.000
_cell.angle_alpha   90.00
_cell.angle_beta   90.00
_cell.angle_gamma   90.00
#
_symmetry.space_group_name_H-M   'P 1'
#
loop_
_entity.id
_entity.type
_entity.pdbx_description
1 polymer ?
#
loop_
_entity_poly.entity_id
_entity_poly.type
_entity_poly.pdbx_seq_one_letter_code
_entity_poly.pdbx_strand_id
1 'polypeptide(L)'
;MANKTLLITLVSFGLLLSAAAGRCIADSSAETVRATEPDPIGLIAHYEFEGFAVDTSGFQPPANGTLFGNPAYVDGVFGRGIYLDGDGDYVDCGNASYFDITEQITVAAWIKVVEFDKKYQTIIAKGDNSWRLARVSDSNNIEFACNGTAATKWTGVGEIPWAVSTTTGVNDGKWHHIAGVFDGTQLYLYIDGVLEAAKRAAKSIDISSYNVFIGANAQVPGRQWNGLIDDVRIYNYALIQAEIVSIMGENEINLLSRFPATLYDIAKRYDGLEKIEEAKGVCQLILQQHPNSPSADGAQLYLARRNIMSNIKSKNYPEARAELDTLIADFNDHPDFAASLCAIAQSYEWPRKFEKAESLYERAAQLDPNDPYVKKAKFNWPKLHIFSLIKSEDYNDANVAIDKFTSDFDKHPAVPGVVYWFAKDFEAAKAYDRAKGMYRRVVRQYPKSSHAARALLQASKVDIFSLIESGDDAAVHMALDTLIADFNDHKDVPETVFEIGEQYYYKAFEDPKKCRKVKSKEPLHKAKDIWEMIVEQWPQSKSIGLKHAYYFSAVCYHRLGEYEKAITNYQKEVDDWPDYLYAWSAQSLIGNCYEKLRNSGVIPESEANPKIEQAYEAVIERYPDCSLVGHACLKLARLNFEKGRWAEAAMYFELFLQESHDCQRSSRVLRVVLYDLGRAYEKMGEFEQAAHLYGEFIMITDPNDPHVKRVEALLEELEGVEK
;
A
#
# COMPACT_ATOMS: atom_id res chain seq x y z
N MET A 1 41.31 12.39 32.32
CA MET A 1 42.27 11.44 31.72
C MET A 1 41.57 10.74 30.57
N ALA A 2 42.06 11.00 29.34
CA ALA A 2 41.98 10.24 28.08
C ALA A 2 40.75 9.35 27.81
N ASN A 3 39.97 9.46 26.72
CA ASN A 3 40.25 9.97 25.37
C ASN A 3 38.97 10.51 24.70
N LYS A 4 39.01 11.78 24.28
CA LYS A 4 38.16 12.40 23.24
C LYS A 4 39.10 12.69 22.05
N THR A 5 38.88 12.08 20.88
CA THR A 5 39.10 12.70 19.54
C THR A 5 38.63 11.73 18.44
N LEU A 6 37.57 12.06 17.69
CA LEU A 6 37.69 12.57 16.30
C LEU A 6 36.29 12.91 15.75
N LEU A 7 36.14 14.17 15.34
CA LEU A 7 34.99 14.78 14.68
C LEU A 7 35.05 14.57 13.16
N ILE A 8 33.87 14.41 12.54
CA ILE A 8 33.33 15.14 11.36
C ILE A 8 34.17 15.22 10.08
N THR A 9 33.57 14.74 8.97
CA THR A 9 33.70 15.40 7.66
C THR A 9 32.42 15.25 6.81
N LEU A 10 31.76 16.39 6.62
CA LEU A 10 31.11 16.91 5.39
C LEU A 10 29.79 16.30 4.88
N VAL A 11 28.70 16.92 5.33
CA VAL A 11 27.49 17.18 4.53
C VAL A 11 27.77 18.33 3.56
N SER A 12 27.38 18.18 2.28
CA SER A 12 27.00 19.32 1.43
C SER A 12 26.32 18.89 0.12
N PHE A 13 25.09 19.39 -0.04
CA PHE A 13 24.38 19.73 -1.28
C PHE A 13 23.54 18.68 -2.05
N GLY A 14 22.22 18.65 -1.75
CA GLY A 14 21.21 18.94 -2.78
C GLY A 14 21.08 20.48 -2.90
N LEU A 15 20.66 21.13 -3.98
CA LEU A 15 19.74 20.76 -5.05
C LEU A 15 19.87 21.87 -6.12
N LEU A 16 19.97 21.52 -7.41
CA LEU A 16 19.54 22.39 -8.51
C LEU A 16 19.14 21.49 -9.69
N LEU A 17 17.82 21.35 -9.86
CA LEU A 17 17.18 20.85 -11.07
C LEU A 17 17.50 21.78 -12.24
N SER A 18 18.02 21.25 -13.34
CA SER A 18 17.36 21.25 -14.68
C SER A 18 18.37 21.09 -15.81
N ALA A 19 17.92 20.36 -16.84
CA ALA A 19 18.52 20.20 -18.17
C ALA A 19 19.78 19.31 -18.27
N ALA A 20 19.56 18.01 -18.49
CA ALA A 20 19.65 17.46 -19.85
C ALA A 20 19.25 15.98 -19.83
N ALA A 21 18.20 15.69 -20.60
CA ALA A 21 17.83 14.36 -21.02
C ALA A 21 19.02 13.64 -21.69
N GLY A 22 19.09 12.32 -21.52
CA GLY A 22 19.95 11.44 -22.32
C GLY A 22 21.13 10.86 -21.55
N ARG A 23 20.87 9.86 -20.71
CA ARG A 23 21.71 8.66 -20.45
C ARG A 23 21.13 7.85 -19.28
N CYS A 24 19.99 7.23 -19.54
CA CYS A 24 19.60 6.00 -18.84
C CYS A 24 19.29 4.96 -19.91
N ILE A 25 20.34 4.43 -20.54
CA ILE A 25 20.29 3.17 -21.29
C ILE A 25 21.52 2.40 -20.85
N ALA A 26 21.29 1.12 -20.50
CA ALA A 26 22.26 0.12 -20.09
C ALA A 26 22.87 0.32 -18.69
N ASP A 27 22.15 -0.12 -17.66
CA ASP A 27 22.53 -1.34 -16.92
C ASP A 27 21.44 -1.63 -15.86
N SER A 28 20.45 -2.44 -16.20
CA SER A 28 19.69 -3.16 -15.18
C SER A 28 20.04 -4.63 -15.38
N SER A 29 21.06 -5.07 -14.67
CA SER A 29 21.36 -6.48 -14.47
C SER A 29 20.07 -7.24 -14.20
N ALA A 30 19.83 -8.28 -14.98
CA ALA A 30 18.71 -9.18 -14.87
C ALA A 30 18.63 -9.77 -13.45
N GLU A 31 17.82 -9.17 -12.58
CA GLU A 31 17.23 -9.91 -11.47
C GLU A 31 16.10 -10.74 -12.08
N THR A 32 16.40 -12.00 -12.34
CA THR A 32 15.43 -13.03 -12.70
C THR A 32 14.31 -13.02 -11.67
N VAL A 33 13.13 -12.58 -12.11
CA VAL A 33 11.86 -12.99 -11.50
C VAL A 33 11.87 -14.51 -11.49
N ARG A 34 11.98 -15.13 -10.31
CA ARG A 34 11.75 -16.57 -10.16
C ARG A 34 10.25 -16.81 -10.03
N ALA A 35 9.68 -17.66 -10.87
CA ALA A 35 8.40 -18.27 -10.55
C ALA A 35 8.50 -18.99 -9.19
N THR A 36 7.38 -19.06 -8.47
CA THR A 36 7.29 -19.87 -7.26
C THR A 36 7.39 -21.34 -7.66
N GLU A 37 8.48 -22.01 -7.27
CA GLU A 37 8.56 -23.47 -7.35
C GLU A 37 7.33 -24.07 -6.67
N PRO A 38 6.68 -25.08 -7.28
CA PRO A 38 5.54 -25.74 -6.66
C PRO A 38 5.94 -26.35 -5.31
N ASP A 39 4.99 -26.38 -4.37
CA ASP A 39 5.19 -27.02 -3.07
C ASP A 39 5.62 -28.49 -3.29
N PRO A 40 6.74 -28.96 -2.70
CA PRO A 40 7.13 -30.36 -2.81
C PRO A 40 6.08 -31.32 -2.18
N ILE A 41 5.16 -30.80 -1.36
CA ILE A 41 4.02 -31.55 -0.84
C ILE A 41 3.12 -32.00 -2.00
N GLY A 42 3.16 -33.30 -2.31
CA GLY A 42 2.32 -33.94 -3.33
C GLY A 42 3.06 -34.35 -4.60
N LEU A 43 4.36 -34.07 -4.71
CA LEU A 43 5.23 -34.73 -5.69
C LEU A 43 5.47 -36.18 -5.24
N ILE A 44 5.00 -37.14 -6.03
CA ILE A 44 5.03 -38.59 -5.73
C ILE A 44 6.26 -39.27 -6.32
N ALA A 45 6.72 -38.82 -7.49
CA ALA A 45 7.90 -39.35 -8.13
C ALA A 45 8.54 -38.32 -9.07
N HIS A 46 9.87 -38.29 -9.10
CA HIS A 46 10.67 -37.47 -10.01
C HIS A 46 11.87 -38.27 -10.52
N TYR A 47 11.98 -38.45 -11.84
CA TYR A 47 13.07 -39.18 -12.49
C TYR A 47 13.84 -38.25 -13.42
N GLU A 48 15.04 -37.86 -12.99
CA GLU A 48 15.97 -36.98 -13.74
C GLU A 48 16.83 -37.74 -14.75
N PHE A 49 16.91 -39.07 -14.66
CA PHE A 49 17.70 -39.91 -15.57
C PHE A 49 19.20 -39.56 -15.69
N GLU A 50 19.80 -39.09 -14.61
CA GLU A 50 21.25 -38.82 -14.46
C GLU A 50 22.11 -40.11 -14.35
N GLY A 51 21.86 -41.09 -15.23
CA GLY A 51 22.55 -42.38 -15.29
C GLY A 51 21.87 -43.51 -14.50
N PHE A 52 20.79 -43.22 -13.78
CA PHE A 52 20.00 -44.21 -13.04
C PHE A 52 18.51 -43.87 -13.09
N ALA A 53 17.63 -44.87 -12.87
CA ALA A 53 16.18 -44.68 -12.76
C ALA A 53 15.74 -44.57 -11.29
N VAL A 54 16.35 -43.66 -10.54
CA VAL A 54 16.04 -43.41 -9.12
C VAL A 54 15.07 -42.25 -8.97
N ASP A 55 14.22 -42.32 -7.94
CA ASP A 55 13.30 -41.23 -7.60
C ASP A 55 14.01 -40.17 -6.75
N THR A 56 14.03 -38.93 -7.22
CA THR A 56 14.65 -37.76 -6.56
C THR A 56 13.64 -36.83 -5.88
N SER A 57 12.35 -37.17 -5.89
CA SER A 57 11.27 -36.31 -5.36
C SER A 57 11.35 -36.01 -3.86
N GLY A 58 12.08 -36.85 -3.10
CA GLY A 58 12.08 -36.82 -1.64
C GLY A 58 10.86 -37.51 -1.00
N PHE A 59 9.94 -38.08 -1.78
CA PHE A 59 8.80 -38.85 -1.30
C PHE A 59 9.24 -40.14 -0.58
N GLN A 60 8.48 -40.59 0.42
CA GLN A 60 8.80 -41.78 1.23
C GLN A 60 7.62 -42.76 1.30
N PRO A 61 7.82 -44.05 0.97
CA PRO A 61 9.06 -44.64 0.43
C PRO A 61 9.35 -44.14 -1.00
N PRO A 62 10.62 -44.09 -1.44
CA PRO A 62 10.97 -43.58 -2.77
C PRO A 62 10.42 -44.51 -3.87
N ALA A 63 9.90 -43.91 -4.93
CA ALA A 63 9.33 -44.61 -6.06
C ALA A 63 10.40 -45.07 -7.08
N ASN A 64 11.49 -45.71 -6.62
CA ASN A 64 12.59 -46.09 -7.50
C ASN A 64 12.14 -47.01 -8.65
N GLY A 65 12.62 -46.70 -9.86
CA GLY A 65 12.36 -47.47 -11.07
C GLY A 65 13.39 -48.59 -11.28
N THR A 66 12.96 -49.65 -11.96
CA THR A 66 13.82 -50.74 -12.44
C THR A 66 13.89 -50.69 -13.97
N LEU A 67 15.10 -50.64 -14.53
CA LEU A 67 15.30 -50.63 -15.99
C LEU A 67 15.09 -52.03 -16.57
N PHE A 68 14.41 -52.09 -17.71
CA PHE A 68 14.25 -53.27 -18.55
C PHE A 68 14.77 -52.98 -19.96
N GLY A 69 15.29 -54.01 -20.62
CA GLY A 69 15.97 -53.88 -21.91
C GLY A 69 17.42 -53.42 -21.77
N ASN A 70 17.90 -52.62 -22.72
CA ASN A 70 19.23 -52.01 -22.71
C ASN A 70 19.18 -50.50 -23.04
N PRO A 71 18.35 -49.70 -22.34
CA PRO A 71 18.23 -48.26 -22.64
C PRO A 71 19.56 -47.53 -22.40
N ALA A 72 19.82 -46.53 -23.25
CA ALA A 72 21.03 -45.73 -23.17
C ALA A 72 20.75 -44.38 -22.50
N TYR A 73 21.65 -43.93 -21.63
CA TYR A 73 21.63 -42.55 -21.14
C TYR A 73 22.37 -41.64 -22.12
N VAL A 74 21.74 -40.55 -22.54
CA VAL A 74 22.24 -39.60 -23.55
C VAL A 74 22.04 -38.17 -23.04
N ASP A 75 22.49 -37.16 -23.79
CA ASP A 75 22.30 -35.76 -23.38
C ASP A 75 20.80 -35.39 -23.32
N GLY A 76 20.39 -34.88 -22.16
CA GLY A 76 19.01 -34.50 -21.81
C GLY A 76 18.72 -33.01 -22.02
N VAL A 77 17.56 -32.58 -21.53
CA VAL A 77 17.23 -31.15 -21.34
C VAL A 77 17.96 -30.63 -20.10
N PHE A 78 17.97 -31.43 -19.03
CA PHE A 78 18.81 -31.23 -17.86
C PHE A 78 19.79 -32.38 -17.80
N GLY A 79 21.09 -32.10 -17.84
CA GLY A 79 22.12 -33.14 -17.77
C GLY A 79 21.91 -34.28 -18.77
N ARG A 80 21.46 -35.45 -18.28
CA ARG A 80 21.23 -36.65 -19.11
C ARG A 80 19.77 -37.07 -19.13
N GLY A 81 19.30 -37.53 -20.28
CA GLY A 81 18.01 -38.21 -20.45
C GLY A 81 18.18 -39.69 -20.76
N ILE A 82 17.05 -40.41 -20.80
CA ILE A 82 17.00 -41.81 -21.22
C ILE A 82 16.53 -41.92 -22.67
N TYR A 83 17.28 -42.66 -23.49
CA TYR A 83 16.89 -43.05 -24.84
C TYR A 83 16.27 -44.43 -24.84
N LEU A 84 15.06 -44.52 -25.41
CA LEU A 84 14.31 -45.75 -25.61
C LEU A 84 14.16 -45.97 -27.11
N ASP A 85 14.53 -47.15 -27.60
CA ASP A 85 14.63 -47.46 -29.03
C ASP A 85 13.31 -47.94 -29.67
N GLY A 86 12.24 -48.04 -28.87
CA GLY A 86 10.97 -48.58 -29.29
C GLY A 86 10.84 -50.10 -29.21
N ASP A 87 11.84 -50.83 -28.72
CA ASP A 87 11.80 -52.28 -28.61
C ASP A 87 12.36 -52.79 -27.27
N GLY A 88 11.45 -53.17 -26.36
CA GLY A 88 11.83 -53.82 -25.10
C GLY A 88 12.40 -52.90 -24.00
N ASP A 89 12.78 -51.66 -24.32
CA ASP A 89 13.31 -50.68 -23.37
C ASP A 89 12.22 -49.92 -22.62
N TYR A 90 12.26 -49.92 -21.27
CA TYR A 90 11.38 -49.13 -20.40
C TYR A 90 11.85 -49.09 -18.94
N VAL A 91 11.20 -48.26 -18.12
CA VAL A 91 11.37 -48.20 -16.66
C VAL A 91 10.11 -48.74 -15.99
N ASP A 92 10.25 -49.71 -15.09
CA ASP A 92 9.18 -50.19 -14.20
C ASP A 92 9.26 -49.52 -12.84
N CYS A 93 8.30 -48.66 -12.53
CA CYS A 93 8.19 -47.93 -11.27
C CYS A 93 7.38 -48.69 -10.19
N GLY A 94 6.86 -49.88 -10.52
CA GLY A 94 6.07 -50.72 -9.62
C GLY A 94 4.59 -50.31 -9.51
N ASN A 95 3.88 -50.94 -8.56
CA ASN A 95 2.45 -50.76 -8.32
C ASN A 95 2.14 -50.48 -6.84
N ALA A 96 2.85 -49.52 -6.26
CA ALA A 96 2.56 -49.10 -4.89
C ALA A 96 1.28 -48.24 -4.82
N SER A 97 0.63 -48.23 -3.65
CA SER A 97 -0.68 -47.59 -3.46
C SER A 97 -0.65 -46.06 -3.62
N TYR A 98 0.51 -45.42 -3.50
CA TYR A 98 0.64 -43.97 -3.76
C TYR A 98 0.48 -43.61 -5.25
N PHE A 99 0.50 -44.60 -6.15
CA PHE A 99 0.12 -44.40 -7.55
C PHE A 99 -1.39 -44.57 -7.81
N ASP A 100 -2.17 -45.00 -6.82
CA ASP A 100 -3.64 -45.11 -6.91
C ASP A 100 -4.29 -43.73 -6.72
N ILE A 101 -3.93 -42.80 -7.58
CA ILE A 101 -4.36 -41.39 -7.56
C ILE A 101 -5.75 -41.27 -8.20
N THR A 102 -6.74 -40.80 -7.43
CA THR A 102 -8.16 -40.78 -7.86
C THR A 102 -8.76 -39.38 -8.02
N GLU A 103 -8.25 -38.38 -7.31
CA GLU A 103 -8.91 -37.06 -7.20
C GLU A 103 -8.32 -36.04 -8.17
N GLN A 104 -7.01 -35.82 -8.12
CA GLN A 104 -6.28 -34.86 -8.94
C GLN A 104 -4.92 -35.43 -9.31
N ILE A 105 -4.39 -35.10 -10.47
CA ILE A 105 -3.07 -35.57 -10.90
C ILE A 105 -2.41 -34.57 -11.84
N THR A 106 -1.09 -34.47 -11.77
CA THR A 106 -0.26 -33.90 -12.84
C THR A 106 0.81 -34.91 -13.22
N VAL A 107 0.96 -35.17 -14.52
CA VAL A 107 2.05 -35.97 -15.06
C VAL A 107 2.78 -35.15 -16.11
N ALA A 108 4.08 -34.94 -15.91
CA ALA A 108 4.91 -34.11 -16.78
C ALA A 108 6.19 -34.85 -17.20
N ALA A 109 6.68 -34.57 -18.40
CA ALA A 109 7.95 -35.07 -18.90
C ALA A 109 8.47 -34.18 -20.04
N TRP A 110 9.79 -34.06 -20.14
CA TRP A 110 10.44 -33.64 -21.38
C TRP A 110 10.55 -34.85 -22.31
N ILE A 111 10.17 -34.67 -23.58
CA ILE A 111 10.27 -35.72 -24.60
C ILE A 111 10.94 -35.19 -25.85
N LYS A 112 11.62 -36.07 -26.57
CA LYS A 112 12.08 -35.83 -27.94
C LYS A 112 11.82 -37.06 -28.77
N VAL A 113 10.95 -36.93 -29.75
CA VAL A 113 10.55 -38.05 -30.61
C VAL A 113 11.69 -38.37 -31.58
N VAL A 114 12.03 -39.66 -31.69
CA VAL A 114 12.88 -40.17 -32.77
C VAL A 114 12.00 -40.71 -33.88
N GLU A 115 11.07 -41.60 -33.56
CA GLU A 115 10.14 -42.14 -34.54
C GLU A 115 8.78 -42.52 -33.92
N PHE A 116 7.73 -42.35 -34.71
CA PHE A 116 6.38 -42.74 -34.38
C PHE A 116 5.96 -43.99 -35.17
N ASP A 117 6.47 -45.15 -34.73
CA ASP A 117 6.45 -46.44 -35.44
C ASP A 117 5.31 -47.40 -35.01
N LYS A 118 4.56 -47.07 -33.96
CA LYS A 118 3.41 -47.88 -33.47
C LYS A 118 2.12 -47.09 -33.57
N LYS A 119 0.95 -47.68 -33.30
CA LYS A 119 -0.31 -46.88 -33.24
C LYS A 119 -0.47 -46.11 -31.94
N TYR A 120 0.18 -46.58 -30.88
CA TYR A 120 0.16 -45.96 -29.57
C TYR A 120 1.54 -46.15 -28.99
N GLN A 121 2.14 -45.08 -28.46
CA GLN A 121 3.47 -45.12 -27.84
C GLN A 121 3.42 -44.36 -26.53
N THR A 122 3.88 -44.99 -25.47
CA THR A 122 3.60 -44.54 -24.10
C THR A 122 4.78 -43.77 -23.55
N ILE A 123 4.55 -42.53 -23.14
CA ILE A 123 5.56 -41.75 -22.39
C ILE A 123 5.57 -42.28 -20.95
N ILE A 124 4.40 -42.34 -20.32
CA ILE A 124 4.21 -42.94 -19.00
C ILE A 124 2.76 -43.39 -18.79
N ALA A 125 2.52 -44.53 -18.14
CA ALA A 125 1.17 -45.00 -17.84
C ALA A 125 1.06 -45.93 -16.62
N LYS A 126 -0.08 -45.84 -15.91
CA LYS A 126 -0.59 -46.85 -14.95
C LYS A 126 -1.58 -47.84 -15.59
N GLY A 127 -1.65 -47.83 -16.91
CA GLY A 127 -2.56 -48.62 -17.73
C GLY A 127 -3.73 -47.81 -18.28
N ASP A 128 -4.39 -48.35 -19.31
CA ASP A 128 -5.54 -47.73 -19.98
C ASP A 128 -6.80 -47.66 -19.10
N ASN A 129 -6.84 -48.44 -18.01
CA ASN A 129 -7.92 -48.44 -17.01
C ASN A 129 -7.70 -47.44 -15.86
N SER A 130 -6.61 -46.67 -15.88
CA SER A 130 -6.37 -45.59 -14.92
C SER A 130 -5.90 -44.35 -15.71
N TRP A 131 -4.70 -43.83 -15.45
CA TRP A 131 -4.14 -42.69 -16.15
C TRP A 131 -2.99 -43.05 -17.10
N ARG A 132 -2.84 -42.28 -18.19
CA ARG A 132 -1.71 -42.36 -19.13
C ARG A 132 -1.40 -41.02 -19.81
N LEU A 133 -0.14 -40.86 -20.17
CA LEU A 133 0.35 -39.85 -21.12
C LEU A 133 1.04 -40.58 -22.28
N ALA A 134 0.49 -40.48 -23.48
CA ALA A 134 0.91 -41.29 -24.62
C ALA A 134 0.58 -40.63 -25.95
N ARG A 135 1.28 -41.02 -27.01
CA ARG A 135 0.83 -40.78 -28.38
C ARG A 135 -0.47 -41.54 -28.67
N VAL A 136 -1.37 -40.93 -29.45
CA VAL A 136 -2.67 -41.49 -29.84
C VAL A 136 -2.75 -41.83 -31.33
N SER A 137 -3.14 -43.08 -31.65
CA SER A 137 -3.41 -43.57 -33.00
C SER A 137 -2.28 -43.28 -34.01
N ASP A 138 -2.60 -43.30 -35.29
CA ASP A 138 -1.67 -42.97 -36.40
C ASP A 138 -1.40 -41.44 -36.52
N SER A 139 -1.50 -40.67 -35.42
CA SER A 139 -1.32 -39.20 -35.39
C SER A 139 0.07 -38.78 -34.89
N ASN A 140 0.40 -37.49 -35.00
CA ASN A 140 1.60 -36.91 -34.35
C ASN A 140 1.29 -36.31 -32.96
N ASN A 141 0.10 -36.56 -32.42
CA ASN A 141 -0.43 -35.86 -31.26
C ASN A 141 -0.26 -36.68 -29.99
N ILE A 142 -0.15 -35.97 -28.87
CA ILE A 142 -0.10 -36.57 -27.54
C ILE A 142 -1.49 -36.53 -26.92
N GLU A 143 -1.83 -37.56 -26.15
CA GLU A 143 -3.07 -37.72 -25.41
C GLU A 143 -2.75 -37.91 -23.93
N PHE A 144 -3.50 -37.17 -23.11
CA PHE A 144 -3.60 -37.42 -21.67
C PHE A 144 -4.99 -37.99 -21.37
N ALA A 145 -5.02 -39.15 -20.72
CA ALA A 145 -6.26 -39.85 -20.42
C ALA A 145 -6.31 -40.26 -18.95
N CYS A 146 -7.47 -40.08 -18.33
CA CYS A 146 -7.79 -40.51 -16.97
C CYS A 146 -9.11 -41.29 -16.97
N ASN A 147 -9.06 -42.61 -17.07
CA ASN A 147 -10.25 -43.47 -17.08
C ASN A 147 -11.09 -43.28 -15.80
N GLY A 148 -12.40 -43.50 -15.88
CA GLY A 148 -13.36 -43.23 -14.80
C GLY A 148 -13.92 -41.79 -14.80
N THR A 149 -13.17 -40.81 -15.33
CA THR A 149 -13.50 -39.37 -15.23
C THR A 149 -14.63 -38.88 -16.15
N ALA A 150 -15.04 -39.69 -17.12
CA ALA A 150 -15.96 -39.28 -18.18
C ALA A 150 -17.35 -38.86 -17.64
N ALA A 151 -17.83 -37.72 -18.16
CA ALA A 151 -19.18 -37.22 -17.90
C ALA A 151 -20.27 -38.05 -18.61
N THR A 152 -19.92 -38.75 -19.69
CA THR A 152 -20.83 -39.52 -20.54
C THR A 152 -20.27 -40.91 -20.84
N LYS A 153 -21.14 -41.88 -21.16
CA LYS A 153 -20.70 -43.20 -21.62
C LYS A 153 -20.09 -43.09 -23.03
N TRP A 154 -18.95 -43.74 -23.26
CA TRP A 154 -18.38 -43.82 -24.60
C TRP A 154 -19.25 -44.70 -25.51
N THR A 155 -19.50 -44.21 -26.73
CA THR A 155 -20.37 -44.87 -27.71
C THR A 155 -19.62 -45.86 -28.61
N GLY A 156 -18.31 -46.04 -28.39
CA GLY A 156 -17.44 -46.87 -29.21
C GLY A 156 -17.00 -46.23 -30.53
N VAL A 157 -17.42 -44.99 -30.80
CA VAL A 157 -17.09 -44.23 -32.01
C VAL A 157 -16.86 -42.77 -31.64
N GLY A 158 -15.82 -42.15 -32.22
CA GLY A 158 -15.47 -40.75 -31.96
C GLY A 158 -14.55 -40.58 -30.74
N GLU A 159 -14.42 -39.33 -30.27
CA GLU A 159 -13.51 -38.98 -29.20
C GLU A 159 -13.79 -39.75 -27.89
N ILE A 160 -12.72 -40.15 -27.23
CA ILE A 160 -12.77 -40.79 -25.93
C ILE A 160 -13.17 -39.73 -24.88
N PRO A 161 -14.22 -39.94 -24.07
CA PRO A 161 -14.75 -38.91 -23.19
C PRO A 161 -13.93 -38.68 -21.92
N TRP A 162 -12.94 -39.55 -21.65
CA TRP A 162 -12.00 -39.45 -20.53
C TRP A 162 -10.57 -39.12 -20.97
N ALA A 163 -10.40 -38.61 -22.20
CA ALA A 163 -9.10 -38.28 -22.76
C ALA A 163 -9.11 -36.95 -23.53
N VAL A 164 -8.00 -36.22 -23.46
CA VAL A 164 -7.77 -34.98 -24.19
C VAL A 164 -6.50 -35.13 -25.03
N SER A 165 -6.53 -34.66 -26.28
CA SER A 165 -5.40 -34.78 -27.21
C SER A 165 -4.97 -33.41 -27.71
N THR A 166 -3.68 -33.25 -27.96
CA THR A 166 -3.13 -32.04 -28.58
C THR A 166 -3.59 -31.93 -30.03
N THR A 167 -3.57 -30.71 -30.57
CA THR A 167 -3.74 -30.48 -32.01
C THR A 167 -2.41 -30.27 -32.71
N THR A 168 -1.43 -29.74 -31.98
CA THR A 168 -0.04 -29.60 -32.41
C THR A 168 0.70 -30.94 -32.29
N GLY A 169 1.41 -31.32 -33.35
CA GLY A 169 2.25 -32.51 -33.38
C GLY A 169 3.64 -32.25 -32.80
N VAL A 170 4.19 -33.24 -32.10
CA VAL A 170 5.48 -33.12 -31.36
C VAL A 170 6.64 -33.88 -32.02
N ASN A 171 6.40 -34.52 -33.17
CA ASN A 171 7.42 -35.26 -33.92
C ASN A 171 8.13 -34.34 -34.92
N ASP A 172 8.90 -33.38 -34.40
CA ASP A 172 9.69 -32.43 -35.18
C ASP A 172 11.21 -32.52 -34.90
N GLY A 173 11.61 -33.53 -34.11
CA GLY A 173 12.99 -33.75 -33.70
C GLY A 173 13.50 -32.78 -32.63
N LYS A 174 12.64 -32.03 -31.94
CA LYS A 174 13.00 -31.15 -30.81
C LYS A 174 12.52 -31.71 -29.47
N TRP A 175 13.08 -31.15 -28.40
CA TRP A 175 12.58 -31.38 -27.04
C TRP A 175 11.30 -30.58 -26.83
N HIS A 176 10.29 -31.25 -26.28
CA HIS A 176 9.02 -30.66 -25.87
C HIS A 176 8.69 -31.04 -24.43
N HIS A 177 8.23 -30.09 -23.65
CA HIS A 177 7.70 -30.38 -22.32
C HIS A 177 6.20 -30.68 -22.43
N ILE A 178 5.78 -31.87 -22.01
CA ILE A 178 4.38 -32.28 -22.05
C ILE A 178 3.87 -32.44 -20.62
N ALA A 179 2.76 -31.79 -20.28
CA ALA A 179 2.11 -31.95 -18.99
C ALA A 179 0.61 -32.24 -19.14
N GLY A 180 0.17 -33.38 -18.62
CA GLY A 180 -1.25 -33.72 -18.48
C GLY A 180 -1.73 -33.44 -17.05
N VAL A 181 -2.83 -32.70 -16.91
CA VAL A 181 -3.38 -32.30 -15.61
C VAL A 181 -4.85 -32.67 -15.51
N PHE A 182 -5.26 -33.21 -14.36
CA PHE A 182 -6.66 -33.37 -13.98
C PHE A 182 -6.90 -32.69 -12.64
N ASP A 183 -7.79 -31.70 -12.60
CA ASP A 183 -8.08 -30.88 -11.40
C ASP A 183 -9.29 -31.38 -10.58
N GLY A 184 -9.80 -32.57 -10.89
CA GLY A 184 -11.03 -33.11 -10.32
C GLY A 184 -12.28 -32.78 -11.14
N THR A 185 -12.21 -31.79 -12.04
CA THR A 185 -13.34 -31.30 -12.85
C THR A 185 -13.04 -31.19 -14.35
N GLN A 186 -11.78 -31.05 -14.72
CA GLN A 186 -11.34 -30.84 -16.09
C GLN A 186 -9.96 -31.48 -16.32
N LEU A 187 -9.79 -32.06 -17.50
CA LEU A 187 -8.52 -32.50 -18.06
C LEU A 187 -7.90 -31.34 -18.84
N TYR A 188 -6.60 -31.14 -18.68
CA TYR A 188 -5.78 -30.19 -19.41
C TYR A 188 -4.56 -30.90 -19.98
N LEU A 189 -4.10 -30.44 -21.14
CA LEU A 189 -2.88 -30.91 -21.75
C LEU A 189 -2.07 -29.72 -22.26
N TYR A 190 -0.83 -29.63 -21.79
CA TYR A 190 0.09 -28.54 -22.09
C TYR A 190 1.25 -29.06 -22.95
N ILE A 191 1.65 -28.26 -23.93
CA ILE A 191 2.93 -28.41 -24.66
C ILE A 191 3.75 -27.14 -24.39
N ASP A 192 5.01 -27.32 -23.97
CA ASP A 192 5.97 -26.24 -23.73
C ASP A 192 5.41 -25.14 -22.81
N GLY A 193 4.64 -25.56 -21.80
CA GLY A 193 4.01 -24.68 -20.80
C GLY A 193 2.75 -23.97 -21.28
N VAL A 194 2.29 -24.21 -22.52
CA VAL A 194 1.09 -23.60 -23.11
C VAL A 194 -0.05 -24.61 -23.13
N LEU A 195 -1.25 -24.19 -22.69
CA LEU A 195 -2.44 -25.01 -22.75
C LEU A 195 -2.82 -25.28 -24.22
N GLU A 196 -2.77 -26.54 -24.64
CA GLU A 196 -3.13 -26.96 -26.00
C GLU A 196 -4.58 -27.39 -26.08
N ALA A 197 -5.05 -28.14 -25.07
CA ALA A 197 -6.38 -28.70 -25.08
C ALA A 197 -6.91 -28.89 -23.66
N ALA A 198 -8.23 -28.73 -23.53
CA ALA A 198 -8.94 -28.98 -22.27
C ALA A 198 -10.26 -29.71 -22.52
N LYS A 199 -10.64 -30.60 -21.59
CA LYS A 199 -11.89 -31.38 -21.69
C LYS A 199 -12.54 -31.54 -20.33
N ARG A 200 -13.83 -31.23 -20.24
CA ARG A 200 -14.59 -31.39 -18.99
C ARG A 200 -14.64 -32.86 -18.57
N ALA A 201 -14.39 -33.08 -17.29
CA ALA A 201 -14.59 -34.33 -16.58
C ALA A 201 -15.69 -34.15 -15.51
N ALA A 202 -16.15 -35.23 -14.89
CA ALA A 202 -17.22 -35.16 -13.89
C ALA A 202 -17.08 -36.16 -12.74
N LYS A 203 -16.03 -36.98 -12.74
CA LYS A 203 -15.83 -38.11 -11.83
C LYS A 203 -14.34 -38.29 -11.54
N SER A 204 -14.04 -39.17 -10.58
CA SER A 204 -12.68 -39.56 -10.19
C SER A 204 -11.98 -40.45 -11.23
N ILE A 205 -10.66 -40.54 -11.12
CA ILE A 205 -9.84 -41.52 -11.85
C ILE A 205 -10.06 -42.91 -11.24
N ASP A 206 -10.16 -43.93 -12.10
CA ASP A 206 -10.19 -45.33 -11.67
C ASP A 206 -8.79 -45.81 -11.23
N ILE A 207 -8.76 -46.67 -10.21
CA ILE A 207 -7.52 -47.35 -9.77
C ILE A 207 -7.21 -48.58 -10.65
N SER A 208 -5.95 -49.01 -10.67
CA SER A 208 -5.48 -50.08 -11.55
C SER A 208 -4.47 -50.97 -10.84
N SER A 209 -4.55 -52.28 -11.06
CA SER A 209 -3.58 -53.24 -10.51
C SER A 209 -2.29 -53.37 -11.35
N TYR A 210 -2.14 -52.56 -12.40
CA TYR A 210 -0.94 -52.55 -13.25
C TYR A 210 0.13 -51.62 -12.70
N ASN A 211 1.39 -52.00 -12.93
CA ASN A 211 2.56 -51.18 -12.62
C ASN A 211 2.56 -49.88 -13.45
N VAL A 212 3.17 -48.84 -12.88
CA VAL A 212 3.50 -47.60 -13.60
C VAL A 212 4.75 -47.85 -14.43
N PHE A 213 4.66 -47.75 -15.76
CA PHE A 213 5.81 -47.84 -16.66
C PHE A 213 6.08 -46.47 -17.31
N ILE A 214 7.36 -46.09 -17.39
CA ILE A 214 7.85 -45.00 -18.25
C ILE A 214 8.40 -45.65 -19.52
N GLY A 215 7.92 -45.19 -20.68
CA GLY A 215 8.33 -45.72 -21.98
C GLY A 215 7.56 -46.94 -22.48
N ALA A 216 6.63 -47.50 -21.69
CA ALA A 216 5.80 -48.65 -22.07
C ALA A 216 4.45 -48.65 -21.33
N ASN A 217 3.59 -49.63 -21.60
CA ASN A 217 2.30 -49.79 -20.95
C ASN A 217 2.13 -51.22 -20.45
N ALA A 218 2.03 -51.39 -19.13
CA ALA A 218 1.91 -52.70 -18.49
C ALA A 218 0.60 -53.44 -18.81
N GLN A 219 -0.47 -52.70 -19.13
CA GLN A 219 -1.77 -53.28 -19.47
C GLN A 219 -1.85 -53.70 -20.95
N VAL A 220 -1.29 -52.90 -21.86
CA VAL A 220 -1.35 -53.14 -23.31
C VAL A 220 0.06 -53.19 -23.90
N PRO A 221 0.63 -54.40 -24.07
CA PRO A 221 1.95 -54.57 -24.68
C PRO A 221 2.02 -54.04 -26.12
N GLY A 222 3.24 -53.79 -26.61
CA GLY A 222 3.46 -53.30 -27.97
C GLY A 222 3.24 -51.80 -28.16
N ARG A 223 3.42 -51.01 -27.09
CA ARG A 223 3.27 -49.54 -27.07
C ARG A 223 4.53 -48.81 -26.57
N GLN A 224 5.69 -49.38 -26.88
CA GLN A 224 6.99 -48.86 -26.45
C GLN A 224 7.30 -47.50 -27.09
N TRP A 225 7.86 -46.58 -26.31
CA TRP A 225 8.33 -45.28 -26.77
C TRP A 225 9.60 -45.41 -27.61
N ASN A 226 9.67 -44.67 -28.72
CA ASN A 226 10.88 -44.55 -29.54
C ASN A 226 11.32 -43.08 -29.56
N GLY A 227 12.25 -42.74 -28.68
CA GLY A 227 12.68 -41.38 -28.44
C GLY A 227 13.37 -41.21 -27.10
N LEU A 228 13.69 -39.95 -26.79
CA LEU A 228 14.29 -39.56 -25.53
C LEU A 228 13.21 -39.08 -24.56
N ILE A 229 13.39 -39.39 -23.29
CA ILE A 229 12.59 -38.89 -22.17
C ILE A 229 13.53 -38.33 -21.11
N ASP A 230 13.14 -37.21 -20.51
CA ASP A 230 13.87 -36.57 -19.43
C ASP A 230 12.88 -35.98 -18.40
N ASP A 231 13.32 -35.84 -17.15
CA ASP A 231 12.68 -35.06 -16.10
C ASP A 231 11.18 -35.40 -15.89
N VAL A 232 10.90 -36.70 -15.69
CA VAL A 232 9.54 -37.21 -15.50
C VAL A 232 9.06 -36.91 -14.09
N ARG A 233 7.91 -36.23 -13.95
CA ARG A 233 7.31 -35.89 -12.66
C ARG A 233 5.86 -36.36 -12.55
N ILE A 234 5.49 -36.86 -11.38
CA ILE A 234 4.12 -37.28 -11.04
C ILE A 234 3.71 -36.58 -9.75
N TYR A 235 2.65 -35.79 -9.81
CA TYR A 235 2.03 -35.13 -8.67
C TYR A 235 0.64 -35.70 -8.41
N ASN A 236 0.25 -35.82 -7.14
CA ASN A 236 -1.11 -36.20 -6.73
C ASN A 236 -2.06 -35.01 -6.60
N TYR A 237 -1.71 -33.87 -7.22
CA TYR A 237 -2.54 -32.68 -7.30
C TYR A 237 -2.39 -32.00 -8.67
N ALA A 238 -3.29 -31.08 -8.99
CA ALA A 238 -3.25 -30.32 -10.22
C ALA A 238 -2.33 -29.11 -10.12
N LEU A 239 -1.26 -29.09 -10.93
CA LEU A 239 -0.42 -27.92 -11.10
C LEU A 239 -1.14 -26.86 -11.93
N ILE A 240 -1.02 -25.60 -11.53
CA ILE A 240 -1.43 -24.49 -12.37
C ILE A 240 -0.38 -24.24 -13.46
N GLN A 241 -0.78 -23.60 -14.56
CA GLN A 241 0.12 -23.33 -15.69
C GLN A 241 1.44 -22.64 -15.29
N ALA A 242 1.41 -21.74 -14.30
CA ALA A 242 2.63 -21.08 -13.81
C ALA A 242 3.61 -22.06 -13.15
N GLU A 243 3.11 -23.05 -12.41
CA GLU A 243 3.92 -24.10 -11.83
C GLU A 243 4.43 -25.05 -12.91
N ILE A 244 3.63 -25.35 -13.95
CA ILE A 244 4.06 -26.11 -15.13
C ILE A 244 5.23 -25.42 -15.84
N VAL A 245 5.17 -24.08 -15.99
CA VAL A 245 6.27 -23.30 -16.56
C VAL A 245 7.49 -23.32 -15.63
N SER A 246 7.30 -23.27 -14.31
CA SER A 246 8.40 -23.30 -13.34
C SER A 246 9.20 -24.61 -13.41
N ILE A 247 8.49 -25.75 -13.51
CA ILE A 247 9.14 -27.06 -13.57
C ILE A 247 9.85 -27.32 -14.91
N MET A 248 9.72 -26.43 -15.91
CA MET A 248 10.45 -26.48 -17.18
C MET A 248 11.89 -25.92 -17.11
N GLY A 249 12.33 -25.32 -15.99
CA GLY A 249 13.71 -24.84 -15.77
C GLY A 249 14.07 -23.46 -16.35
N GLU A 250 15.34 -23.03 -16.20
CA GLU A 250 15.89 -21.67 -16.44
C GLU A 250 15.82 -21.12 -17.89
N ASN A 251 14.65 -21.11 -18.52
CA ASN A 251 14.35 -20.37 -19.74
C ASN A 251 13.02 -19.58 -19.66
N GLU A 252 12.54 -19.32 -18.43
CA GLU A 252 11.22 -18.71 -18.16
C GLU A 252 11.00 -17.39 -18.92
N ILE A 253 11.98 -16.48 -18.96
CA ILE A 253 11.81 -15.16 -19.60
C ILE A 253 11.87 -15.24 -21.14
N ASN A 254 12.71 -16.11 -21.71
CA ASN A 254 12.84 -16.26 -23.17
C ASN A 254 11.63 -17.00 -23.78
N LEU A 255 10.94 -17.86 -23.03
CA LEU A 255 9.73 -18.54 -23.48
C LEU A 255 8.48 -17.68 -23.30
N LEU A 256 8.32 -16.98 -22.16
CA LEU A 256 7.21 -16.04 -21.95
C LEU A 256 7.25 -14.88 -22.95
N SER A 257 8.45 -14.47 -23.38
CA SER A 257 8.65 -13.56 -24.50
C SER A 257 8.19 -14.08 -25.86
N ARG A 258 7.57 -15.25 -25.98
CA ARG A 258 6.90 -15.69 -27.23
C ARG A 258 5.38 -15.54 -27.15
N PHE A 259 4.84 -15.27 -25.96
CA PHE A 259 3.40 -15.26 -25.66
C PHE A 259 3.01 -13.92 -25.01
N PRO A 260 2.80 -12.87 -25.82
CA PRO A 260 2.51 -11.53 -25.29
C PRO A 260 1.25 -11.46 -24.41
N ALA A 261 0.27 -12.36 -24.61
CA ALA A 261 -0.91 -12.47 -23.76
C ALA A 261 -0.55 -12.94 -22.33
N THR A 262 0.32 -13.95 -22.20
CA THR A 262 0.78 -14.46 -20.90
C THR A 262 1.60 -13.42 -20.16
N LEU A 263 2.46 -12.68 -20.87
CA LEU A 263 3.18 -11.54 -20.28
C LEU A 263 2.20 -10.47 -19.77
N TYR A 264 1.15 -10.14 -20.52
CA TYR A 264 0.17 -9.15 -20.08
C TYR A 264 -0.63 -9.63 -18.85
N ASP A 265 -0.93 -10.93 -18.76
CA ASP A 265 -1.54 -11.51 -17.56
C ASP A 265 -0.61 -11.45 -16.33
N ILE A 266 0.70 -11.65 -16.53
CA ILE A 266 1.71 -11.46 -15.47
C ILE A 266 1.75 -10.00 -15.02
N ALA A 267 1.75 -9.05 -15.96
CA ALA A 267 1.69 -7.63 -15.64
C ALA A 267 0.45 -7.28 -14.80
N LYS A 268 -0.72 -7.81 -15.16
CA LYS A 268 -1.98 -7.65 -14.40
C LYS A 268 -1.93 -8.29 -13.00
N ARG A 269 -1.16 -9.37 -12.81
CA ARG A 269 -0.93 -9.95 -11.48
C ARG A 269 0.00 -9.08 -10.64
N TYR A 270 1.07 -8.54 -11.21
CA TYR A 270 1.99 -7.63 -10.50
C TYR A 270 1.34 -6.32 -10.06
N ASP A 271 0.72 -5.58 -10.97
CA ASP A 271 -0.73 -5.42 -10.89
C ASP A 271 -1.40 -5.29 -9.51
N GLY A 272 -2.19 -6.31 -9.24
CA GLY A 272 -2.94 -6.50 -7.99
C GLY A 272 -2.08 -6.85 -6.77
N LEU A 273 -0.78 -7.17 -6.95
CA LEU A 273 0.18 -7.36 -5.86
C LEU A 273 0.91 -6.06 -5.47
N GLU A 274 0.55 -4.92 -6.07
CA GLU A 274 1.17 -3.60 -5.88
C GLU A 274 2.66 -3.56 -6.29
N LYS A 275 3.10 -4.51 -7.11
CA LYS A 275 4.45 -4.59 -7.72
C LYS A 275 4.51 -3.78 -9.01
N ILE A 276 4.40 -2.45 -8.87
CA ILE A 276 4.13 -1.54 -9.98
C ILE A 276 5.29 -1.45 -10.98
N GLU A 277 6.53 -1.48 -10.52
CA GLU A 277 7.70 -1.34 -11.41
C GLU A 277 7.93 -2.63 -12.20
N GLU A 278 7.69 -3.79 -11.58
CA GLU A 278 7.73 -5.09 -12.25
C GLU A 278 6.62 -5.20 -13.31
N ALA A 279 5.41 -4.75 -13.00
CA ALA A 279 4.32 -4.70 -13.97
C ALA A 279 4.63 -3.80 -15.17
N LYS A 280 5.21 -2.61 -14.92
CA LYS A 280 5.66 -1.70 -15.99
C LYS A 280 6.76 -2.34 -16.85
N GLY A 281 7.74 -3.00 -16.22
CA GLY A 281 8.82 -3.69 -16.92
C GLY A 281 8.30 -4.76 -17.87
N VAL A 282 7.34 -5.57 -17.42
CA VAL A 282 6.70 -6.59 -18.26
C VAL A 282 5.92 -5.96 -19.42
N CYS A 283 5.16 -4.88 -19.19
CA CYS A 283 4.48 -4.15 -20.27
C CYS A 283 5.47 -3.56 -21.29
N GLN A 284 6.59 -2.99 -20.85
CA GLN A 284 7.64 -2.48 -21.74
C GLN A 284 8.27 -3.59 -22.59
N LEU A 285 8.48 -4.77 -22.00
CA LEU A 285 8.97 -5.94 -22.71
C LEU A 285 8.03 -6.36 -23.85
N ILE A 286 6.71 -6.37 -23.59
CA ILE A 286 5.69 -6.66 -24.62
C ILE A 286 5.80 -5.66 -25.77
N LEU A 287 5.94 -4.36 -25.49
CA LEU A 287 6.05 -3.34 -26.55
C LEU A 287 7.35 -3.45 -27.34
N GLN A 288 8.44 -3.84 -26.69
CA GLN A 288 9.74 -3.99 -27.35
C GLN A 288 9.79 -5.21 -28.26
N GLN A 289 9.25 -6.34 -27.81
CA GLN A 289 9.39 -7.63 -28.48
C GLN A 289 8.19 -8.00 -29.36
N HIS A 290 7.00 -7.49 -29.02
CA HIS A 290 5.74 -7.80 -29.71
C HIS A 290 4.90 -6.54 -30.00
N PRO A 291 5.47 -5.52 -30.66
CA PRO A 291 4.80 -4.23 -30.85
C PRO A 291 3.46 -4.32 -31.61
N ASN A 292 3.26 -5.37 -32.41
CA ASN A 292 2.05 -5.58 -33.22
C ASN A 292 1.10 -6.64 -32.64
N SER A 293 1.33 -7.10 -31.40
CA SER A 293 0.46 -8.09 -30.76
C SER A 293 -0.81 -7.45 -30.19
N PRO A 294 -1.93 -8.19 -30.07
CA PRO A 294 -3.13 -7.69 -29.38
C PRO A 294 -2.89 -7.25 -27.93
N SER A 295 -1.85 -7.77 -27.28
CA SER A 295 -1.49 -7.40 -25.91
C SER A 295 -0.64 -6.14 -25.83
N ALA A 296 -0.10 -5.65 -26.95
CA ALA A 296 0.62 -4.38 -27.01
C ALA A 296 -0.31 -3.21 -26.66
N ASP A 297 -1.54 -3.20 -27.19
CA ASP A 297 -2.53 -2.15 -26.88
C ASP A 297 -2.87 -2.13 -25.39
N GLY A 298 -3.07 -3.30 -24.78
CA GLY A 298 -3.29 -3.42 -23.33
C GLY A 298 -2.08 -2.95 -22.52
N ALA A 299 -0.87 -3.30 -22.95
CA ALA A 299 0.37 -2.85 -22.30
C ALA A 299 0.54 -1.32 -22.40
N GLN A 300 0.23 -0.71 -23.55
CA GLN A 300 0.26 0.75 -23.72
C GLN A 300 -0.78 1.43 -22.83
N LEU A 301 -2.02 0.95 -22.82
CA LEU A 301 -3.09 1.46 -21.96
C LEU A 301 -2.69 1.38 -20.48
N TYR A 302 -2.11 0.26 -20.05
CA TYR A 302 -1.62 0.08 -18.68
C TYR A 302 -0.58 1.13 -18.31
N LEU A 303 0.43 1.33 -19.16
CA LEU A 303 1.52 2.28 -18.94
C LEU A 303 0.99 3.72 -18.92
N ALA A 304 0.13 4.09 -19.88
CA ALA A 304 -0.49 5.41 -19.95
C ALA A 304 -1.30 5.70 -18.67
N ARG A 305 -2.14 4.76 -18.23
CA ARG A 305 -2.90 4.85 -16.98
C ARG A 305 -1.97 5.08 -15.78
N ARG A 306 -0.87 4.32 -15.66
CA ARG A 306 0.08 4.43 -14.54
C ARG A 306 0.85 5.75 -14.55
N ASN A 307 1.21 6.26 -15.72
CA ASN A 307 1.85 7.58 -15.86
C ASN A 307 0.92 8.71 -15.43
N ILE A 308 -0.35 8.70 -15.87
CA ILE A 308 -1.36 9.69 -15.46
C ILE A 308 -1.51 9.69 -13.94
N MET A 309 -1.66 8.51 -13.32
CA MET A 309 -1.77 8.38 -11.86
C MET A 309 -0.53 8.90 -11.13
N SER A 310 0.67 8.67 -11.67
CA SER A 310 1.93 9.20 -11.13
C SER A 310 2.00 10.73 -11.21
N ASN A 311 1.58 11.30 -12.34
CA ASN A 311 1.50 12.74 -12.55
C ASN A 311 0.50 13.38 -11.56
N ILE A 312 -0.65 12.75 -11.33
CA ILE A 312 -1.63 13.21 -10.33
C ILE A 312 -1.04 13.17 -8.91
N LYS A 313 -0.37 12.07 -8.53
CA LYS A 313 0.29 11.94 -7.22
C LYS A 313 1.35 13.02 -7.01
N SER A 314 2.09 13.34 -8.07
CA SER A 314 3.12 14.38 -8.09
C SER A 314 2.56 15.80 -8.26
N LYS A 315 1.22 15.96 -8.32
CA LYS A 315 0.49 17.22 -8.55
C LYS A 315 0.81 17.90 -9.89
N ASN A 316 1.34 17.15 -10.87
CA ASN A 316 1.56 17.61 -12.24
C ASN A 316 0.29 17.44 -13.09
N TYR A 317 -0.75 18.20 -12.75
CA TYR A 317 -2.07 18.09 -13.39
C TYR A 317 -2.11 18.45 -14.89
N PRO A 318 -1.32 19.40 -15.41
CA PRO A 318 -1.28 19.69 -16.85
C PRO A 318 -0.84 18.48 -17.67
N GLU A 319 0.22 17.80 -17.23
CA GLU A 319 0.74 16.60 -17.90
C GLU A 319 -0.25 15.43 -17.81
N ALA A 320 -0.78 15.18 -16.61
CA ALA A 320 -1.81 14.16 -16.41
C ALA A 320 -3.03 14.37 -17.33
N ARG A 321 -3.39 15.63 -17.61
CA ARG A 321 -4.49 15.96 -18.52
C ARG A 321 -4.13 15.64 -19.98
N ALA A 322 -2.95 16.04 -20.44
CA ALA A 322 -2.52 15.79 -21.82
C ALA A 322 -2.43 14.28 -22.11
N GLU A 323 -1.84 13.51 -21.18
CA GLU A 323 -1.78 12.04 -21.28
C GLU A 323 -3.16 11.40 -21.24
N LEU A 324 -4.09 11.90 -20.41
CA LEU A 324 -5.46 11.40 -20.33
C LEU A 324 -6.25 11.68 -21.61
N ASP A 325 -6.11 12.86 -22.20
CA ASP A 325 -6.76 13.20 -23.46
C ASP A 325 -6.27 12.26 -24.58
N THR A 326 -4.98 11.91 -24.57
CA THR A 326 -4.38 10.92 -25.49
C THR A 326 -4.92 9.50 -25.23
N LEU A 327 -4.95 9.07 -23.97
CA LEU A 327 -5.47 7.76 -23.59
C LEU A 327 -6.94 7.57 -24.03
N ILE A 328 -7.76 8.61 -23.85
CA ILE A 328 -9.17 8.60 -24.30
C ILE A 328 -9.27 8.51 -25.82
N ALA A 329 -8.41 9.21 -26.56
CA ALA A 329 -8.41 9.16 -28.03
C ALA A 329 -8.02 7.77 -28.57
N ASP A 330 -6.99 7.16 -27.97
CA ASP A 330 -6.34 5.97 -28.53
C ASP A 330 -7.01 4.66 -28.09
N PHE A 331 -7.61 4.62 -26.90
CA PHE A 331 -8.07 3.36 -26.28
C PHE A 331 -9.57 3.29 -25.97
N ASN A 332 -10.40 4.18 -26.53
CA ASN A 332 -11.84 4.23 -26.19
C ASN A 332 -12.59 2.91 -26.43
N ASP A 333 -12.13 2.10 -27.39
CA ASP A 333 -12.75 0.83 -27.77
C ASP A 333 -12.07 -0.39 -27.10
N HIS A 334 -11.05 -0.16 -26.27
CA HIS A 334 -10.32 -1.22 -25.58
C HIS A 334 -11.14 -1.79 -24.40
N PRO A 335 -11.17 -3.12 -24.16
CA PRO A 335 -11.97 -3.74 -23.09
C PRO A 335 -11.61 -3.23 -21.69
N ASP A 336 -10.34 -2.96 -21.41
CA ASP A 336 -9.89 -2.44 -20.11
C ASP A 336 -10.06 -0.90 -19.95
N PHE A 337 -10.69 -0.21 -20.91
CA PHE A 337 -10.81 1.25 -20.89
C PHE A 337 -11.67 1.74 -19.73
N ALA A 338 -12.81 1.09 -19.45
CA ALA A 338 -13.68 1.44 -18.32
C ALA A 338 -12.96 1.29 -16.97
N ALA A 339 -12.18 0.21 -16.82
CA ALA A 339 -11.35 -0.03 -15.65
C ALA A 339 -10.30 1.08 -15.46
N SER A 340 -9.67 1.51 -16.56
CA SER A 340 -8.66 2.57 -16.57
C SER A 340 -9.24 3.92 -16.18
N LEU A 341 -10.38 4.32 -16.75
CA LEU A 341 -11.09 5.54 -16.37
C LEU A 341 -11.46 5.54 -14.88
N CYS A 342 -11.97 4.42 -14.36
CA CYS A 342 -12.30 4.30 -12.94
C CYS A 342 -11.05 4.45 -12.04
N ALA A 343 -9.93 3.82 -12.40
CA ALA A 343 -8.70 3.92 -11.62
C ALA A 343 -8.15 5.35 -11.60
N ILE A 344 -8.18 6.04 -12.75
CA ILE A 344 -7.76 7.44 -12.85
C ILE A 344 -8.72 8.35 -12.06
N ALA A 345 -10.03 8.13 -12.16
CA ALA A 345 -11.02 8.87 -11.36
C ALA A 345 -10.74 8.75 -9.85
N GLN A 346 -10.48 7.54 -9.36
CA GLN A 346 -10.10 7.30 -7.97
C GLN A 346 -8.83 8.07 -7.56
N SER A 347 -7.84 8.16 -8.45
CA SER A 347 -6.61 8.91 -8.16
C SER A 347 -6.85 10.43 -8.02
N TYR A 348 -7.89 10.97 -8.67
CA TYR A 348 -8.31 12.37 -8.51
C TYR A 348 -9.15 12.63 -7.24
N GLU A 349 -9.76 11.60 -6.63
CA GLU A 349 -10.53 11.76 -5.39
C GLU A 349 -9.64 12.15 -4.20
N TRP A 350 -8.46 11.54 -4.06
CA TRP A 350 -7.53 11.80 -2.96
C TRP A 350 -7.04 13.27 -2.88
N PRO A 351 -6.60 13.92 -3.98
CA PRO A 351 -6.30 15.35 -4.01
C PRO A 351 -7.57 16.24 -4.04
N ARG A 352 -8.77 15.67 -3.83
CA ARG A 352 -10.07 16.37 -3.81
C ARG A 352 -10.42 17.08 -5.12
N LYS A 353 -10.01 16.52 -6.27
CA LYS A 353 -10.33 17.02 -7.61
C LYS A 353 -11.62 16.35 -8.11
N PHE A 354 -12.71 16.55 -7.36
CA PHE A 354 -13.96 15.80 -7.54
C PHE A 354 -14.64 16.04 -8.88
N GLU A 355 -14.63 17.26 -9.43
CA GLU A 355 -15.18 17.54 -10.76
C GLU A 355 -14.54 16.68 -11.85
N LYS A 356 -13.21 16.49 -11.79
CA LYS A 356 -12.50 15.67 -12.77
C LYS A 356 -12.80 14.19 -12.57
N ALA A 357 -12.81 13.71 -11.31
CA ALA A 357 -13.21 12.34 -10.99
C ALA A 357 -14.65 12.03 -11.43
N GLU A 358 -15.58 12.96 -11.21
CA GLU A 358 -16.98 12.88 -11.62
C GLU A 358 -17.11 12.70 -13.13
N SER A 359 -16.46 13.57 -13.93
CA SER A 359 -16.51 13.48 -15.40
C SER A 359 -15.99 12.14 -15.94
N LEU A 360 -15.01 11.53 -15.27
CA LEU A 360 -14.43 10.26 -15.67
C LEU A 360 -15.33 9.07 -15.32
N TYR A 361 -15.97 9.09 -14.14
CA TYR A 361 -16.96 8.08 -13.82
C TYR A 361 -18.23 8.23 -14.67
N GLU A 362 -18.66 9.44 -14.99
CA GLU A 362 -19.78 9.67 -15.92
C GLU A 362 -19.48 9.03 -17.28
N ARG A 363 -18.29 9.30 -17.83
CA ARG A 363 -17.85 8.71 -19.09
C ARG A 363 -17.79 7.18 -18.99
N ALA A 364 -17.20 6.65 -17.93
CA ALA A 364 -17.12 5.19 -17.73
C ALA A 364 -18.52 4.57 -17.59
N ALA A 365 -19.47 5.23 -16.94
CA ALA A 365 -20.84 4.74 -16.73
C ALA A 365 -21.65 4.59 -18.04
N GLN A 366 -21.21 5.24 -19.13
CA GLN A 366 -21.83 5.20 -20.46
C GLN A 366 -21.27 4.07 -21.36
N LEU A 367 -20.23 3.36 -20.91
CA LEU A 367 -19.62 2.24 -21.64
C LEU A 367 -20.46 0.94 -21.49
N ASP A 368 -19.91 -0.21 -21.92
CA ASP A 368 -20.61 -1.50 -21.92
C ASP A 368 -21.31 -1.80 -20.59
N PRO A 369 -22.65 -1.89 -20.55
CA PRO A 369 -23.39 -2.17 -19.32
C PRO A 369 -23.02 -3.49 -18.62
N ASN A 370 -22.42 -4.45 -19.33
CA ASN A 370 -22.01 -5.74 -18.77
C ASN A 370 -20.67 -5.67 -18.04
N ASP A 371 -19.87 -4.63 -18.27
CA ASP A 371 -18.57 -4.46 -17.62
C ASP A 371 -18.74 -4.17 -16.11
N PRO A 372 -18.03 -4.90 -15.22
CA PRO A 372 -18.12 -4.70 -13.77
C PRO A 372 -17.68 -3.29 -13.31
N TYR A 373 -16.74 -2.64 -14.00
CA TYR A 373 -16.29 -1.28 -13.71
C TYR A 373 -17.32 -0.24 -14.10
N VAL A 374 -18.17 -0.52 -15.10
CA VAL A 374 -19.30 0.36 -15.45
C VAL A 374 -20.35 0.37 -14.32
N LYS A 375 -20.60 -0.77 -13.67
CA LYS A 375 -21.46 -0.82 -12.47
C LYS A 375 -20.86 -0.02 -11.32
N LYS A 376 -19.54 -0.13 -11.10
CA LYS A 376 -18.80 0.67 -10.10
C LYS A 376 -18.87 2.16 -10.41
N ALA A 377 -18.72 2.55 -11.67
CA ALA A 377 -18.83 3.93 -12.13
C ALA A 377 -20.24 4.49 -11.92
N LYS A 378 -21.29 3.75 -12.30
CA LYS A 378 -22.70 4.12 -12.06
C LYS A 378 -23.01 4.34 -10.58
N PHE A 379 -22.36 3.59 -9.69
CA PHE A 379 -22.48 3.81 -8.25
C PHE A 379 -21.70 5.02 -7.74
N ASN A 380 -20.49 5.27 -8.26
CA ASN A 380 -19.62 6.34 -7.75
C ASN A 380 -19.93 7.72 -8.30
N TRP A 381 -20.30 7.82 -9.58
CA TRP A 381 -20.57 9.10 -10.26
C TRP A 381 -21.62 9.95 -9.52
N PRO A 382 -22.83 9.43 -9.18
CA PRO A 382 -23.84 10.24 -8.51
C PRO A 382 -23.40 10.75 -7.13
N LYS A 383 -22.54 10.01 -6.42
CA LYS A 383 -22.04 10.44 -5.09
C LYS A 383 -21.19 11.70 -5.21
N LEU A 384 -20.31 11.75 -6.22
CA LEU A 384 -19.46 12.92 -6.46
C LEU A 384 -20.29 14.10 -6.95
N HIS A 385 -21.29 13.85 -7.78
CA HIS A 385 -22.25 14.86 -8.21
C HIS A 385 -23.00 15.47 -7.01
N ILE A 386 -23.55 14.63 -6.12
CA ILE A 386 -24.23 15.07 -4.89
C ILE A 386 -23.28 15.88 -4.00
N PHE A 387 -22.05 15.41 -3.82
CA PHE A 387 -21.03 16.15 -3.06
C PHE A 387 -20.76 17.53 -3.67
N SER A 388 -20.65 17.62 -4.99
CA SER A 388 -20.47 18.87 -5.73
C SER A 388 -21.62 19.84 -5.49
N LEU A 389 -22.87 19.36 -5.60
CA LEU A 389 -24.08 20.15 -5.32
C LEU A 389 -24.13 20.66 -3.87
N ILE A 390 -23.76 19.82 -2.89
CA ILE A 390 -23.69 20.25 -1.49
C ILE A 390 -22.61 21.33 -1.31
N LYS A 391 -21.45 21.19 -1.97
CA LYS A 391 -20.37 22.18 -1.92
C LYS A 391 -20.71 23.50 -2.61
N SER A 392 -21.50 23.47 -3.67
CA SER A 392 -22.01 24.67 -4.34
C SER A 392 -23.24 25.26 -3.67
N GLU A 393 -23.66 24.72 -2.52
CA GLU A 393 -24.86 25.09 -1.76
C GLU A 393 -26.18 24.92 -2.54
N ASP A 394 -26.16 24.11 -3.62
CA ASP A 394 -27.35 23.75 -4.39
C ASP A 394 -28.06 22.55 -3.76
N TYR A 395 -28.57 22.81 -2.57
CA TYR A 395 -29.07 21.76 -1.71
C TYR A 395 -30.42 21.17 -2.15
N ASN A 396 -31.16 21.85 -3.03
CA ASN A 396 -32.42 21.33 -3.55
C ASN A 396 -32.14 20.23 -4.56
N ASP A 397 -31.27 20.51 -5.53
CA ASP A 397 -30.83 19.53 -6.52
C ASP A 397 -30.05 18.39 -5.84
N ALA A 398 -29.27 18.70 -4.81
CA ALA A 398 -28.60 17.67 -4.01
C ALA A 398 -29.61 16.67 -3.41
N ASN A 399 -30.71 17.14 -2.83
CA ASN A 399 -31.73 16.27 -2.25
C ASN A 399 -32.44 15.42 -3.31
N VAL A 400 -32.76 16.00 -4.47
CA VAL A 400 -33.34 15.27 -5.61
C VAL A 400 -32.39 14.16 -6.08
N ALA A 401 -31.10 14.49 -6.20
CA ALA A 401 -30.07 13.52 -6.58
C ALA A 401 -29.88 12.43 -5.52
N ILE A 402 -29.95 12.76 -4.22
CA ILE A 402 -29.92 11.78 -3.12
C ILE A 402 -31.12 10.84 -3.18
N ASP A 403 -32.34 11.36 -3.39
CA ASP A 403 -33.54 10.53 -3.50
C ASP A 403 -33.43 9.55 -4.65
N LYS A 404 -33.02 10.05 -5.83
CA LYS A 404 -32.72 9.21 -6.99
C LYS A 404 -31.66 8.15 -6.67
N PHE A 405 -30.53 8.54 -6.08
CA PHE A 405 -29.46 7.62 -5.71
C PHE A 405 -29.94 6.51 -4.76
N THR A 406 -30.69 6.86 -3.71
CA THR A 406 -31.21 5.86 -2.77
C THR A 406 -32.27 4.95 -3.39
N SER A 407 -33.01 5.42 -4.39
CA SER A 407 -33.95 4.60 -5.16
C SER A 407 -33.23 3.65 -6.12
N ASP A 408 -32.24 4.15 -6.87
CA ASP A 408 -31.51 3.37 -7.87
C ASP A 408 -30.65 2.26 -7.23
N PHE A 409 -30.25 2.44 -5.96
CA PHE A 409 -29.36 1.53 -5.23
C PHE A 409 -29.96 1.00 -3.91
N ASP A 410 -31.28 0.91 -3.80
CA ASP A 410 -32.02 0.56 -2.56
C ASP A 410 -31.49 -0.68 -1.80
N LYS A 411 -31.00 -1.68 -2.53
CA LYS A 411 -30.46 -2.96 -2.00
C LYS A 411 -28.95 -2.97 -1.83
N HIS A 412 -28.24 -1.92 -2.25
CA HIS A 412 -26.79 -1.91 -2.22
C HIS A 412 -26.27 -1.70 -0.78
N PRO A 413 -25.42 -2.60 -0.25
CA PRO A 413 -25.07 -2.62 1.18
C PRO A 413 -24.33 -1.38 1.68
N ALA A 414 -23.69 -0.63 0.78
CA ALA A 414 -22.99 0.61 1.13
C ALA A 414 -23.90 1.84 1.26
N VAL A 415 -25.15 1.80 0.80
CA VAL A 415 -26.04 2.98 0.79
C VAL A 415 -26.24 3.62 2.16
N PRO A 416 -26.46 2.87 3.27
CA PRO A 416 -26.59 3.48 4.58
C PRO A 416 -25.36 4.32 4.98
N GLY A 417 -24.16 3.84 4.63
CA GLY A 417 -22.91 4.56 4.86
C GLY A 417 -22.78 5.79 3.97
N VAL A 418 -23.16 5.69 2.69
CA VAL A 418 -23.13 6.83 1.76
C VAL A 418 -24.08 7.94 2.20
N VAL A 419 -25.31 7.62 2.61
CA VAL A 419 -26.28 8.61 3.13
C VAL A 419 -25.77 9.25 4.43
N TYR A 420 -25.10 8.47 5.29
CA TYR A 420 -24.41 9.01 6.48
C TYR A 420 -23.31 10.02 6.09
N TRP A 421 -22.53 9.74 5.05
CA TRP A 421 -21.51 10.67 4.57
C TRP A 421 -22.09 11.92 3.91
N PHE A 422 -23.21 11.82 3.19
CA PHE A 422 -23.91 13.03 2.73
C PHE A 422 -24.38 13.91 3.90
N ALA A 423 -24.83 13.31 5.01
CA ALA A 423 -25.14 14.06 6.23
C ALA A 423 -23.91 14.80 6.77
N LYS A 424 -22.74 14.16 6.75
CA LYS A 424 -21.45 14.77 7.10
C LYS A 424 -21.06 15.91 6.16
N ASP A 425 -21.35 15.79 4.87
CA ASP A 425 -21.09 16.86 3.89
C ASP A 425 -21.98 18.08 4.14
N PHE A 426 -23.28 17.88 4.42
CA PHE A 426 -24.18 18.96 4.84
C PHE A 426 -23.73 19.60 6.17
N GLU A 427 -23.26 18.80 7.12
CA GLU A 427 -22.70 19.29 8.39
C GLU A 427 -21.47 20.18 8.14
N ALA A 428 -20.54 19.74 7.27
CA ALA A 428 -19.37 20.52 6.89
C ALA A 428 -19.72 21.82 6.12
N ALA A 429 -20.85 21.83 5.41
CA ALA A 429 -21.43 23.02 4.78
C ALA A 429 -22.24 23.90 5.76
N LYS A 430 -22.30 23.54 7.05
CA LYS A 430 -23.11 24.20 8.09
C LYS A 430 -24.62 24.20 7.82
N ALA A 431 -25.10 23.33 6.94
CA ALA A 431 -26.53 23.14 6.65
C ALA A 431 -27.15 22.15 7.67
N TYR A 432 -27.14 22.51 8.96
CA TYR A 432 -27.42 21.59 10.06
C TYR A 432 -28.80 20.93 10.00
N ASP A 433 -29.85 21.65 9.61
CA ASP A 433 -31.20 21.06 9.45
C ASP A 433 -31.22 19.93 8.41
N ARG A 434 -30.46 20.10 7.32
CA ARG A 434 -30.35 19.09 6.25
C ARG A 434 -29.49 17.92 6.71
N ALA A 435 -28.38 18.19 7.38
CA ALA A 435 -27.52 17.16 7.97
C ALA A 435 -28.32 16.29 8.96
N LYS A 436 -29.06 16.91 9.88
CA LYS A 436 -29.98 16.26 10.82
C LYS A 436 -31.03 15.41 10.11
N GLY A 437 -31.65 15.96 9.06
CA GLY A 437 -32.62 15.25 8.24
C GLY A 437 -32.03 13.97 7.65
N MET A 438 -30.80 14.04 7.13
CA MET A 438 -30.09 12.89 6.57
C MET A 438 -29.67 11.87 7.62
N TYR A 439 -29.15 12.30 8.78
CA TYR A 439 -28.87 11.38 9.88
C TYR A 439 -30.12 10.64 10.35
N ARG A 440 -31.24 11.35 10.53
CA ARG A 440 -32.54 10.74 10.87
C ARG A 440 -33.04 9.80 9.78
N ARG A 441 -32.78 10.10 8.50
CA ARG A 441 -33.08 9.20 7.39
C ARG A 441 -32.32 7.89 7.52
N VAL A 442 -31.03 7.92 7.88
CA VAL A 442 -30.24 6.71 8.12
C VAL A 442 -30.87 5.85 9.21
N VAL A 443 -31.24 6.45 10.35
CA VAL A 443 -31.87 5.74 11.47
C VAL A 443 -33.22 5.13 11.07
N ARG A 444 -34.05 5.87 10.33
CA ARG A 444 -35.40 5.43 9.95
C ARG A 444 -35.41 4.37 8.85
N GLN A 445 -34.59 4.55 7.81
CA GLN A 445 -34.58 3.65 6.64
C GLN A 445 -33.65 2.45 6.84
N TYR A 446 -32.59 2.60 7.64
CA TYR A 446 -31.57 1.57 7.82
C TYR A 446 -31.27 1.30 9.31
N PRO A 447 -32.29 0.96 10.14
CA PRO A 447 -32.12 0.83 11.60
C PRO A 447 -31.16 -0.28 12.02
N LYS A 448 -30.90 -1.27 11.15
CA LYS A 448 -29.95 -2.38 11.39
C LYS A 448 -28.53 -2.07 10.93
N SER A 449 -28.30 -0.92 10.28
CA SER A 449 -26.96 -0.52 9.83
C SER A 449 -26.07 -0.21 11.02
N SER A 450 -24.78 -0.54 10.91
CA SER A 450 -23.75 -0.10 11.88
C SER A 450 -23.66 1.43 12.02
N HIS A 451 -24.23 2.18 11.07
CA HIS A 451 -24.26 3.64 11.08
C HIS A 451 -25.47 4.22 11.82
N ALA A 452 -26.48 3.43 12.18
CA ALA A 452 -27.73 3.98 12.74
C ALA A 452 -27.52 4.62 14.12
N ALA A 453 -26.88 3.92 15.07
CA ALA A 453 -26.59 4.46 16.40
C ALA A 453 -25.72 5.72 16.32
N ARG A 454 -24.66 5.67 15.50
CA ARG A 454 -23.79 6.82 15.26
C ARG A 454 -24.52 7.98 14.60
N ALA A 455 -25.40 7.73 13.62
CA ALA A 455 -26.18 8.77 12.97
C ALA A 455 -27.10 9.48 13.97
N LEU A 456 -27.72 8.74 14.90
CA LEU A 456 -28.57 9.34 15.93
C LEU A 456 -27.77 10.27 16.86
N LEU A 457 -26.60 9.82 17.33
CA LEU A 457 -25.69 10.66 18.12
C LEU A 457 -25.27 11.93 17.36
N GLN A 458 -24.91 11.79 16.09
CA GLN A 458 -24.51 12.92 15.25
C GLN A 458 -25.68 13.87 14.94
N ALA A 459 -26.92 13.37 14.87
CA ALA A 459 -28.13 14.19 14.77
C ALA A 459 -28.31 15.11 16.00
N SER A 460 -28.10 14.57 17.21
CA SER A 460 -28.13 15.38 18.44
C SER A 460 -27.00 16.41 18.47
N LYS A 461 -25.80 16.06 17.98
CA LYS A 461 -24.67 16.99 17.87
C LYS A 461 -24.96 18.17 16.94
N VAL A 462 -25.52 17.94 15.75
CA VAL A 462 -25.81 19.05 14.82
C VAL A 462 -26.93 19.97 15.31
N ASP A 463 -27.84 19.47 16.15
CA ASP A 463 -28.79 20.33 16.88
C ASP A 463 -28.07 21.31 17.80
N ILE A 464 -27.08 20.81 18.56
CA ILE A 464 -26.25 21.66 19.43
C ILE A 464 -25.44 22.66 18.59
N PHE A 465 -24.86 22.24 17.47
CA PHE A 465 -24.15 23.17 16.57
C PHE A 465 -25.05 24.31 16.08
N SER A 466 -26.30 24.01 15.75
CA SER A 466 -27.29 25.02 15.36
C SER A 466 -27.58 26.01 16.50
N LEU A 467 -27.73 25.53 17.74
CA LEU A 467 -27.96 26.36 18.92
C LEU A 467 -26.75 27.26 19.24
N ILE A 468 -25.54 26.74 19.06
CA ILE A 468 -24.30 27.52 19.20
C ILE A 468 -24.26 28.65 18.15
N GLU A 469 -24.70 28.42 16.92
CA GLU A 469 -24.77 29.46 15.89
C GLU A 469 -25.86 30.50 16.16
N SER A 470 -27.00 30.12 16.75
CA SER A 470 -28.03 31.07 17.17
C SER A 470 -27.67 31.86 18.43
N GLY A 471 -26.67 31.41 19.20
CA GLY A 471 -26.22 32.06 20.44
C GLY A 471 -27.12 31.77 21.66
N ASP A 472 -27.88 30.68 21.63
CA ASP A 472 -28.75 30.26 22.74
C ASP A 472 -27.99 29.30 23.68
N ASP A 473 -27.08 29.86 24.48
CA ASP A 473 -26.19 29.05 25.32
C ASP A 473 -26.94 28.23 26.40
N ALA A 474 -28.10 28.72 26.87
CA ALA A 474 -28.91 27.97 27.83
C ALA A 474 -29.47 26.69 27.21
N ALA A 475 -29.95 26.77 25.96
CA ALA A 475 -30.40 25.61 25.21
C ALA A 475 -29.24 24.65 24.87
N VAL A 476 -28.03 25.17 24.62
CA VAL A 476 -26.83 24.35 24.38
C VAL A 476 -26.52 23.44 25.57
N HIS A 477 -26.50 23.98 26.79
CA HIS A 477 -26.23 23.17 27.99
C HIS A 477 -27.28 22.07 28.19
N MET A 478 -28.57 22.39 28.07
CA MET A 478 -29.64 21.39 28.19
C MET A 478 -29.54 20.29 27.14
N ALA A 479 -29.24 20.66 25.88
CA ALA A 479 -29.09 19.71 24.79
C ALA A 479 -27.84 18.83 24.95
N LEU A 480 -26.77 19.39 25.52
CA LEU A 480 -25.55 18.65 25.83
C LEU A 480 -25.77 17.62 26.94
N ASP A 481 -26.42 18.00 28.03
CA ASP A 481 -26.78 17.07 29.12
C ASP A 481 -27.66 15.92 28.60
N THR A 482 -28.62 16.25 27.73
CA THR A 482 -29.49 15.25 27.09
C THR A 482 -28.69 14.29 26.20
N LEU A 483 -27.77 14.81 25.37
CA LEU A 483 -26.90 13.99 24.52
C LEU A 483 -26.05 13.04 25.37
N ILE A 484 -25.50 13.53 26.48
CA ILE A 484 -24.68 12.70 27.37
C ILE A 484 -25.51 11.63 28.04
N ALA A 485 -26.69 11.97 28.55
CA ALA A 485 -27.59 11.02 29.19
C ALA A 485 -28.06 9.93 28.22
N ASP A 486 -28.47 10.29 27.00
CA ASP A 486 -29.01 9.36 26.01
C ASP A 486 -27.95 8.42 25.43
N PHE A 487 -26.68 8.83 25.42
CA PHE A 487 -25.59 8.12 24.74
C PHE A 487 -24.41 7.76 25.65
N ASN A 488 -24.53 7.81 26.98
CA ASN A 488 -23.40 7.66 27.91
C ASN A 488 -22.52 6.42 27.65
N ASP A 489 -23.11 5.30 27.23
CA ASP A 489 -22.41 4.04 26.95
C ASP A 489 -21.85 3.96 25.51
N HIS A 490 -22.12 4.95 24.66
CA HIS A 490 -21.70 4.97 23.27
C HIS A 490 -20.25 5.48 23.17
N LYS A 491 -19.34 4.62 22.68
CA LYS A 491 -17.90 4.86 22.59
C LYS A 491 -17.46 6.16 21.90
N ASP A 492 -18.27 6.71 20.98
CA ASP A 492 -17.96 7.92 20.22
C ASP A 492 -18.43 9.22 20.92
N VAL A 493 -19.08 9.14 22.10
CA VAL A 493 -19.57 10.34 22.81
C VAL A 493 -18.46 11.31 23.21
N PRO A 494 -17.34 10.89 23.82
CA PRO A 494 -16.28 11.83 24.18
C PRO A 494 -15.73 12.60 22.97
N GLU A 495 -15.62 11.95 21.80
CA GLU A 495 -15.20 12.61 20.56
C GLU A 495 -16.28 13.58 20.03
N THR A 496 -17.55 13.18 20.09
CA THR A 496 -18.68 14.04 19.71
C THR A 496 -18.77 15.29 20.59
N VAL A 497 -18.61 15.15 21.90
CA VAL A 497 -18.61 16.27 22.86
C VAL A 497 -17.39 17.17 22.63
N PHE A 498 -16.23 16.58 22.30
CA PHE A 498 -15.04 17.34 21.96
C PHE A 498 -15.27 18.28 20.77
N GLU A 499 -15.89 17.78 19.69
CA GLU A 499 -16.24 18.56 18.49
C GLU A 499 -17.21 19.73 18.81
N ILE A 500 -18.05 19.61 19.84
CA ILE A 500 -18.92 20.71 20.32
C ILE A 500 -18.08 21.80 20.97
N GLY A 501 -17.11 21.44 21.82
CA GLY A 501 -16.16 22.40 22.39
C GLY A 501 -15.33 23.13 21.32
N GLU A 502 -14.96 22.44 20.24
CA GLU A 502 -14.26 23.05 19.11
C GLU A 502 -15.04 24.20 18.46
N GLN A 503 -16.38 24.09 18.35
CA GLN A 503 -17.19 25.18 17.78
C GLN A 503 -17.05 26.48 18.57
N TYR A 504 -17.07 26.41 19.90
CA TYR A 504 -16.81 27.57 20.75
C TYR A 504 -15.36 28.05 20.66
N TYR A 505 -14.40 27.13 20.62
CA TYR A 505 -12.97 27.49 20.50
C TYR A 505 -12.71 28.31 19.24
N TYR A 506 -13.19 27.86 18.07
CA TYR A 506 -13.02 28.60 16.83
C TYR A 506 -13.72 29.96 16.83
N LYS A 507 -14.86 30.09 17.53
CA LYS A 507 -15.54 31.38 17.74
C LYS A 507 -14.74 32.38 18.58
N ALA A 508 -13.72 31.97 19.32
CA ALA A 508 -12.87 32.87 20.09
C ALA A 508 -11.92 33.72 19.21
N PHE A 509 -11.72 33.38 17.93
CA PHE A 509 -10.69 33.99 17.08
C PHE A 509 -11.25 34.90 15.98
N GLU A 510 -10.45 35.88 15.57
CA GLU A 510 -10.72 36.72 14.38
C GLU A 510 -10.68 35.89 13.10
N ASP A 511 -9.66 35.04 12.97
CA ASP A 511 -9.46 34.09 11.87
C ASP A 511 -9.44 32.66 12.47
N PRO A 512 -10.58 31.95 12.41
CA PRO A 512 -10.69 30.58 12.93
C PRO A 512 -9.69 29.58 12.33
N LYS A 513 -9.19 29.81 11.10
CA LYS A 513 -8.24 28.89 10.46
C LYS A 513 -6.82 29.07 10.98
N LYS A 514 -6.48 30.25 11.50
CA LYS A 514 -5.13 30.56 12.00
C LYS A 514 -5.02 30.47 13.51
N CYS A 515 -6.12 30.68 14.25
CA CYS A 515 -6.14 30.68 15.72
C CYS A 515 -5.04 31.54 16.37
N ARG A 516 -4.67 32.67 15.74
CA ARG A 516 -3.59 33.56 16.21
C ARG A 516 -4.09 34.65 17.16
N LYS A 517 -5.10 35.41 16.73
CA LYS A 517 -5.64 36.55 17.47
C LYS A 517 -7.00 36.22 18.07
N VAL A 518 -7.07 36.25 19.40
CA VAL A 518 -8.31 36.05 20.17
C VAL A 518 -9.13 37.34 20.11
N LYS A 519 -10.35 37.28 19.58
CA LYS A 519 -11.31 38.40 19.56
C LYS A 519 -12.16 38.47 20.82
N SER A 520 -12.45 37.33 21.45
CA SER A 520 -13.22 37.24 22.70
C SER A 520 -12.75 36.06 23.53
N LYS A 521 -12.64 36.27 24.84
CA LYS A 521 -12.29 35.23 25.82
C LYS A 521 -13.49 34.39 26.25
N GLU A 522 -14.72 34.91 26.13
CA GLU A 522 -15.93 34.21 26.56
C GLU A 522 -16.11 32.84 25.87
N PRO A 523 -15.92 32.69 24.55
CA PRO A 523 -16.00 31.37 23.91
C PRO A 523 -14.88 30.41 24.36
N LEU A 524 -13.73 30.90 24.83
CA LEU A 524 -12.68 30.04 25.39
C LEU A 524 -13.11 29.43 26.72
N HIS A 525 -13.83 30.18 27.56
CA HIS A 525 -14.41 29.62 28.79
C HIS A 525 -15.40 28.50 28.46
N LYS A 526 -16.32 28.74 27.52
CA LYS A 526 -17.31 27.74 27.08
C LYS A 526 -16.68 26.48 26.50
N ALA A 527 -15.70 26.63 25.60
CA ALA A 527 -14.96 25.50 25.03
C ALA A 527 -14.25 24.68 26.11
N LYS A 528 -13.58 25.37 27.04
CA LYS A 528 -12.89 24.77 28.17
C LYS A 528 -13.86 24.00 29.07
N ASP A 529 -14.98 24.59 29.49
CA ASP A 529 -15.96 23.92 30.36
C ASP A 529 -16.50 22.62 29.72
N ILE A 530 -16.75 22.62 28.42
CA ILE A 530 -17.17 21.41 27.68
C ILE A 530 -16.08 20.34 27.66
N TRP A 531 -14.82 20.72 27.45
CA TRP A 531 -13.72 19.75 27.46
C TRP A 531 -13.39 19.23 28.86
N GLU A 532 -13.54 20.04 29.90
CA GLU A 532 -13.41 19.58 31.29
C GLU A 532 -14.48 18.57 31.67
N MET A 533 -15.71 18.76 31.20
CA MET A 533 -16.78 17.78 31.37
C MET A 533 -16.40 16.42 30.77
N ILE A 534 -15.65 16.35 29.66
CA ILE A 534 -15.17 15.07 29.11
C ILE A 534 -14.22 14.38 30.08
N VAL A 535 -13.29 15.15 30.66
CA VAL A 535 -12.29 14.67 31.61
C VAL A 535 -12.95 14.16 32.89
N GLU A 536 -13.99 14.84 33.36
CA GLU A 536 -14.73 14.49 34.58
C GLU A 536 -15.63 13.26 34.39
N GLN A 537 -16.36 13.19 33.27
CA GLN A 537 -17.36 12.14 33.03
C GLN A 537 -16.72 10.84 32.51
N TRP A 538 -15.63 10.93 31.74
CA TRP A 538 -14.97 9.75 31.15
C TRP A 538 -13.44 9.71 31.38
N PRO A 539 -12.95 9.77 32.63
CA PRO A 539 -11.51 9.81 32.94
C PRO A 539 -10.74 8.53 32.55
N GLN A 540 -11.45 7.43 32.28
CA GLN A 540 -10.88 6.14 31.87
C GLN A 540 -11.15 5.81 30.40
N SER A 541 -11.71 6.75 29.63
CA SER A 541 -11.97 6.52 28.21
C SER A 541 -10.68 6.30 27.44
N LYS A 542 -10.68 5.32 26.54
CA LYS A 542 -9.59 5.09 25.58
C LYS A 542 -9.76 5.92 24.30
N SER A 543 -10.79 6.75 24.21
CA SER A 543 -11.07 7.55 23.02
C SER A 543 -10.02 8.64 22.80
N ILE A 544 -9.80 8.99 21.53
CA ILE A 544 -8.98 10.15 21.15
C ILE A 544 -9.55 11.45 21.75
N GLY A 545 -10.88 11.53 21.91
CA GLY A 545 -11.57 12.68 22.49
C GLY A 545 -11.11 13.05 23.90
N LEU A 546 -10.79 12.07 24.76
CA LEU A 546 -10.26 12.36 26.11
C LEU A 546 -8.87 13.01 26.04
N LYS A 547 -7.99 12.47 25.18
CA LYS A 547 -6.63 13.01 24.99
C LYS A 547 -6.68 14.42 24.42
N HIS A 548 -7.53 14.65 23.42
CA HIS A 548 -7.80 15.98 22.89
C HIS A 548 -8.34 16.92 23.98
N ALA A 549 -9.27 16.48 24.82
CA ALA A 549 -9.85 17.31 25.87
C ALA A 549 -8.81 17.84 26.86
N TYR A 550 -7.86 17.01 27.31
CA TYR A 550 -6.75 17.47 28.16
C TYR A 550 -5.90 18.55 27.47
N TYR A 551 -5.42 18.28 26.24
CA TYR A 551 -4.59 19.24 25.51
C TYR A 551 -5.31 20.57 25.26
N PHE A 552 -6.52 20.51 24.71
CA PHE A 552 -7.23 21.71 24.26
C PHE A 552 -7.81 22.53 25.43
N SER A 553 -8.24 21.88 26.52
CA SER A 553 -8.57 22.60 27.76
C SER A 553 -7.34 23.33 28.33
N ALA A 554 -6.16 22.71 28.30
CA ALA A 554 -4.90 23.34 28.69
C ALA A 554 -4.54 24.54 27.79
N VAL A 555 -4.80 24.44 26.47
CA VAL A 555 -4.64 25.56 25.53
C VAL A 555 -5.58 26.72 25.89
N CYS A 556 -6.83 26.43 26.23
CA CYS A 556 -7.75 27.46 26.70
C CYS A 556 -7.26 28.11 28.01
N TYR A 557 -6.87 27.30 29.00
CA TYR A 557 -6.33 27.80 30.26
C TYR A 557 -5.11 28.70 30.06
N HIS A 558 -4.16 28.28 29.21
CA HIS A 558 -3.00 29.07 28.84
C HIS A 558 -3.42 30.42 28.26
N ARG A 559 -4.34 30.43 27.29
CA ARG A 559 -4.81 31.67 26.63
C ARG A 559 -5.62 32.59 27.55
N LEU A 560 -6.29 32.02 28.54
CA LEU A 560 -7.01 32.77 29.57
C LEU A 560 -6.07 33.38 30.62
N GLY A 561 -4.86 32.84 30.76
CA GLY A 561 -3.84 33.26 31.73
C GLY A 561 -3.81 32.40 32.99
N GLU A 562 -4.52 31.28 33.01
CA GLU A 562 -4.58 30.31 34.10
C GLU A 562 -3.48 29.25 33.93
N TYR A 563 -2.21 29.69 33.98
CA TYR A 563 -1.07 28.87 33.59
C TYR A 563 -0.86 27.63 34.47
N GLU A 564 -1.18 27.68 35.77
CA GLU A 564 -1.04 26.54 36.67
C GLU A 564 -1.95 25.37 36.27
N LYS A 565 -3.21 25.66 35.93
CA LYS A 565 -4.15 24.65 35.44
C LYS A 565 -3.76 24.13 34.06
N ALA A 566 -3.25 25.02 33.18
CA ALA A 566 -2.71 24.60 31.90
C ALA A 566 -1.56 23.60 32.08
N ILE A 567 -0.62 23.87 33.00
CA ILE A 567 0.48 22.96 33.32
C ILE A 567 -0.05 21.61 33.79
N THR A 568 -1.02 21.57 34.72
CA THR A 568 -1.60 20.32 35.21
C THR A 568 -2.14 19.46 34.07
N ASN A 569 -2.90 20.05 33.14
CA ASN A 569 -3.51 19.30 32.05
C ASN A 569 -2.48 18.87 30.98
N TYR A 570 -1.52 19.73 30.63
CA TYR A 570 -0.42 19.33 29.73
C TYR A 570 0.46 18.23 30.34
N GLN A 571 0.77 18.32 31.63
CA GLN A 571 1.58 17.32 32.31
C GLN A 571 0.87 15.96 32.32
N LYS A 572 -0.44 15.96 32.59
CA LYS A 572 -1.25 14.75 32.55
C LYS A 572 -1.20 14.07 31.17
N GLU A 573 -1.25 14.86 30.10
CA GLU A 573 -1.15 14.35 28.74
C GLU A 573 0.23 13.74 28.44
N VAL A 574 1.31 14.44 28.81
CA VAL A 574 2.69 13.96 28.60
C VAL A 574 2.95 12.67 29.39
N ASP A 575 2.47 12.59 30.63
CA ASP A 575 2.71 11.46 31.52
C ASP A 575 1.92 10.22 31.09
N ASP A 576 0.64 10.39 30.74
CA ASP A 576 -0.23 9.27 30.38
C ASP A 576 -0.07 8.84 28.92
N TRP A 577 0.27 9.76 28.00
CA TRP A 577 0.33 9.50 26.57
C TRP A 577 1.55 10.16 25.89
N PRO A 578 2.78 9.72 26.21
CA PRO A 578 4.00 10.33 25.67
C PRO A 578 4.12 10.25 24.14
N ASP A 579 3.55 9.23 23.49
CA ASP A 579 3.58 9.04 22.03
C ASP A 579 2.45 9.78 21.28
N TYR A 580 1.63 10.56 22.01
CA TYR A 580 0.51 11.24 21.42
C TYR A 580 0.93 12.44 20.57
N LEU A 581 0.16 12.76 19.54
CA LEU A 581 0.55 13.71 18.48
C LEU A 581 0.81 15.13 19.02
N TYR A 582 0.23 15.48 20.17
CA TYR A 582 0.40 16.78 20.82
C TYR A 582 1.34 16.73 22.03
N ALA A 583 1.88 15.57 22.43
CA ALA A 583 2.68 15.42 23.65
C ALA A 583 3.96 16.30 23.64
N TRP A 584 4.67 16.36 22.50
CA TRP A 584 5.84 17.24 22.34
C TRP A 584 5.45 18.73 22.39
N SER A 585 4.28 19.09 21.86
CA SER A 585 3.75 20.46 21.93
C SER A 585 3.35 20.83 23.35
N ALA A 586 2.65 19.93 24.06
CA ALA A 586 2.28 20.04 25.46
C ALA A 586 3.53 20.24 26.33
N GLN A 587 4.57 19.42 26.13
CA GLN A 587 5.85 19.52 26.84
C GLN A 587 6.51 20.91 26.65
N SER A 588 6.56 21.42 25.42
CA SER A 588 7.06 22.76 25.15
C SER A 588 6.18 23.86 25.77
N LEU A 589 4.86 23.66 25.83
CA LEU A 589 3.90 24.62 26.40
C LEU A 589 3.96 24.65 27.93
N ILE A 590 4.33 23.55 28.60
CA ILE A 590 4.64 23.54 30.05
C ILE A 590 5.78 24.51 30.34
N GLY A 591 6.88 24.42 29.57
CA GLY A 591 8.00 25.35 29.69
C GLY A 591 7.55 26.81 29.50
N ASN A 592 6.71 27.07 28.50
CA ASN A 592 6.20 28.42 28.26
C ASN A 592 5.28 28.92 29.39
N CYS A 593 4.45 28.07 29.98
CA CYS A 593 3.63 28.42 31.13
C CYS A 593 4.50 28.84 32.34
N TYR A 594 5.59 28.12 32.62
CA TYR A 594 6.52 28.52 33.69
C TYR A 594 7.25 29.84 33.38
N GLU A 595 7.64 30.09 32.12
CA GLU A 595 8.15 31.40 31.72
C GLU A 595 7.13 32.52 31.99
N LYS A 596 5.85 32.28 31.69
CA LYS A 596 4.79 33.27 31.94
C LYS A 596 4.60 33.53 33.42
N LEU A 597 4.56 32.49 34.25
CA LEU A 597 4.44 32.61 35.71
C LEU A 597 5.63 33.36 36.32
N ARG A 598 6.86 33.06 35.84
CA ARG A 598 8.09 33.79 36.19
C ARG A 598 7.98 35.28 35.85
N ASN A 599 7.64 35.57 34.60
CA ASN A 599 7.60 36.95 34.09
C ASN A 599 6.46 37.78 34.70
N SER A 600 5.37 37.15 35.16
CA SER A 600 4.32 37.81 35.93
C SER A 600 4.64 37.99 37.42
N GLY A 601 5.75 37.41 37.91
CA GLY A 601 6.14 37.47 39.32
C GLY A 601 5.29 36.59 40.24
N VAL A 602 4.55 35.62 39.70
CA VAL A 602 3.71 34.69 40.49
C VAL A 602 4.59 33.68 41.23
N ILE A 603 5.65 33.22 40.57
CA ILE A 603 6.69 32.38 41.18
C ILE A 603 8.06 33.04 41.00
N PRO A 604 8.97 32.91 41.99
CA PRO A 604 10.30 33.48 41.90
C PRO A 604 11.18 32.73 40.89
N GLU A 605 12.22 33.38 40.37
CA GLU A 605 13.18 32.78 39.42
C GLU A 605 13.83 31.50 39.95
N SER A 606 14.10 31.44 41.26
CA SER A 606 14.68 30.26 41.92
C SER A 606 13.80 29.02 41.81
N GLU A 607 12.48 29.20 41.68
CA GLU A 607 11.53 28.11 41.49
C GLU A 607 11.22 27.88 40.00
N ALA A 608 11.09 28.94 39.21
CA ALA A 608 10.72 28.85 37.80
C ALA A 608 11.82 28.26 36.92
N ASN A 609 13.07 28.73 37.08
CA ASN A 609 14.15 28.41 36.16
C ASN A 609 14.44 26.90 36.06
N PRO A 610 14.51 26.13 37.17
CA PRO A 610 14.66 24.67 37.09
C PRO A 610 13.53 23.98 36.35
N LYS A 611 12.28 24.46 36.51
CA LYS A 611 11.09 23.89 35.85
C LYS A 611 11.07 24.21 34.35
N ILE A 612 11.51 25.42 33.97
CA ILE A 612 11.67 25.81 32.56
C ILE A 612 12.76 24.97 31.88
N GLU A 613 13.91 24.78 32.55
CA GLU A 613 15.01 23.92 32.08
C GLU A 613 14.51 22.50 31.83
N GLN A 614 13.96 21.87 32.87
CA GLN A 614 13.44 20.51 32.79
C GLN A 614 12.41 20.36 31.66
N ALA A 615 11.52 21.35 31.50
CA ALA A 615 10.46 21.26 30.51
C ALA A 615 11.01 21.26 29.07
N TYR A 616 11.96 22.15 28.76
CA TYR A 616 12.54 22.25 27.42
C TYR A 616 13.60 21.18 27.15
N GLU A 617 14.38 20.76 28.14
CA GLU A 617 15.32 19.63 28.01
C GLU A 617 14.56 18.35 27.66
N ALA A 618 13.43 18.10 28.30
CA ALA A 618 12.57 16.97 27.98
C ALA A 618 12.03 17.00 26.54
N VAL A 619 11.88 18.17 25.89
CA VAL A 619 11.54 18.23 24.45
C VAL A 619 12.68 17.65 23.62
N ILE A 620 13.92 18.04 23.90
CA ILE A 620 15.10 17.60 23.16
C ILE A 620 15.36 16.11 23.39
N GLU A 621 15.25 15.66 24.64
CA GLU A 621 15.57 14.28 25.03
C GLU A 621 14.50 13.27 24.60
N ARG A 622 13.22 13.60 24.78
CA ARG A 622 12.11 12.67 24.50
C ARG A 622 11.60 12.76 23.07
N TYR A 623 11.78 13.90 22.40
CA TYR A 623 11.19 14.18 21.08
C TYR A 623 12.21 14.80 20.10
N PRO A 624 13.35 14.12 19.82
CA PRO A 624 14.44 14.68 19.02
C PRO A 624 14.05 15.01 17.57
N ASP A 625 13.06 14.32 17.00
CA ASP A 625 12.63 14.54 15.61
C ASP A 625 11.51 15.59 15.47
N CYS A 626 11.09 16.25 16.57
CA CYS A 626 9.96 17.18 16.52
C CYS A 626 10.38 18.58 16.04
N SER A 627 9.45 19.30 15.41
CA SER A 627 9.72 20.66 14.89
C SER A 627 9.99 21.73 15.95
N LEU A 628 9.86 21.39 17.24
CA LEU A 628 10.09 22.31 18.37
C LEU A 628 11.48 22.15 19.02
N VAL A 629 12.32 21.21 18.60
CA VAL A 629 13.67 21.04 19.19
C VAL A 629 14.48 22.33 19.06
N GLY A 630 14.51 22.95 17.89
CA GLY A 630 15.14 24.26 17.73
C GLY A 630 14.53 25.33 18.66
N HIS A 631 13.20 25.36 18.80
CA HIS A 631 12.56 26.29 19.73
C HIS A 631 13.03 26.07 21.18
N ALA A 632 13.05 24.82 21.65
CA ALA A 632 13.51 24.45 22.99
C ALA A 632 14.98 24.82 23.22
N CYS A 633 15.87 24.55 22.25
CA CYS A 633 17.27 24.94 22.30
C CYS A 633 17.43 26.46 22.47
N LEU A 634 16.69 27.25 21.69
CA LEU A 634 16.73 28.72 21.80
C LEU A 634 16.27 29.21 23.17
N LYS A 635 15.25 28.57 23.76
CA LYS A 635 14.75 28.92 25.09
C LYS A 635 15.77 28.59 26.18
N LEU A 636 16.37 27.40 26.13
CA LEU A 636 17.40 26.98 27.07
C LEU A 636 18.66 27.83 26.95
N ALA A 637 19.09 28.17 25.74
CA ALA A 637 20.26 29.02 25.50
C ALA A 637 20.10 30.39 26.18
N ARG A 638 18.95 31.05 25.99
CA ARG A 638 18.65 32.35 26.60
C ARG A 638 18.55 32.26 28.12
N LEU A 639 17.92 31.23 28.65
CA LEU A 639 17.81 31.02 30.09
C LEU A 639 19.20 30.82 30.75
N ASN A 640 20.06 30.02 30.11
CA ASN A 640 21.42 29.81 30.56
C ASN A 640 22.26 31.10 30.50
N PHE A 641 22.06 31.90 29.45
CA PHE A 641 22.69 33.20 29.31
C PHE A 641 22.24 34.16 30.44
N GLU A 642 20.94 34.25 30.74
CA GLU A 642 20.42 35.04 31.87
C GLU A 642 21.05 34.63 33.21
N LYS A 643 21.29 33.32 33.40
CA LYS A 643 21.89 32.76 34.62
C LYS A 643 23.42 32.88 34.71
N GLY A 644 24.07 33.40 33.66
CA GLY A 644 25.54 33.46 33.59
C GLY A 644 26.24 32.13 33.33
N ARG A 645 25.50 31.11 32.87
CA ARG A 645 26.03 29.81 32.45
C ARG A 645 26.37 29.86 30.95
N TRP A 646 27.44 30.58 30.63
CA TRP A 646 27.79 30.95 29.25
C TRP A 646 28.12 29.75 28.36
N ALA A 647 28.78 28.72 28.91
CA ALA A 647 29.16 27.52 28.17
C ALA A 647 27.93 26.70 27.77
N GLU A 648 27.00 26.51 28.69
CA GLU A 648 25.72 25.84 28.43
C GLU A 648 24.84 26.66 27.47
N ALA A 649 24.87 27.99 27.60
CA ALA A 649 24.19 28.87 26.65
C ALA A 649 24.73 28.71 25.23
N ALA A 650 26.07 28.70 25.07
CA ALA A 650 26.72 28.50 23.79
C ALA A 650 26.37 27.14 23.17
N MET A 651 26.44 26.06 23.96
CA MET A 651 26.07 24.71 23.53
C MET A 651 24.64 24.65 22.95
N TYR A 652 23.66 25.24 23.63
CA TYR A 652 22.27 25.23 23.14
C TYR A 652 22.05 26.12 21.92
N PHE A 653 22.75 27.25 21.79
CA PHE A 653 22.71 28.05 20.56
C PHE A 653 23.32 27.31 19.37
N GLU A 654 24.39 26.56 19.56
CA GLU A 654 24.98 25.72 18.51
C GLU A 654 24.05 24.59 18.10
N LEU A 655 23.41 23.92 19.06
CA LEU A 655 22.42 22.90 18.78
C LEU A 655 21.24 23.46 17.98
N PHE A 656 20.78 24.68 18.30
CA PHE A 656 19.79 25.37 17.48
C PHE A 656 20.23 25.55 16.02
N LEU A 657 21.49 25.94 15.78
CA LEU A 657 22.03 26.15 14.44
C LEU A 657 22.14 24.84 13.63
N GLN A 658 22.41 23.72 14.30
CA GLN A 658 22.43 22.38 13.69
C GLN A 658 21.01 21.92 13.30
N GLU A 659 20.04 22.06 14.19
CA GLU A 659 18.65 21.60 13.95
C GLU A 659 17.91 22.47 12.93
N SER A 660 18.30 23.74 12.78
CA SER A 660 17.60 24.70 11.92
C SER A 660 18.08 24.72 10.47
N HIS A 661 18.81 23.70 10.01
CA HIS A 661 19.46 23.67 8.69
C HIS A 661 18.50 23.89 7.50
N ASP A 662 17.20 23.59 7.63
CA ASP A 662 16.19 23.83 6.57
C ASP A 662 15.48 25.20 6.64
N CYS A 663 15.60 25.96 7.74
CA CYS A 663 14.91 27.23 7.90
C CYS A 663 15.79 28.38 7.37
N GLN A 664 15.78 28.53 6.03
CA GLN A 664 16.33 29.63 5.23
C GLN A 664 17.25 30.64 5.97
N ARG A 665 18.50 30.72 5.51
CA ARG A 665 19.60 31.66 5.88
C ARG A 665 19.25 33.18 5.96
N SER A 666 17.97 33.54 5.85
CA SER A 666 17.39 34.88 5.85
C SER A 666 16.50 35.17 7.08
N SER A 667 16.34 34.25 8.04
CA SER A 667 15.40 34.48 9.15
C SER A 667 15.94 35.51 10.16
N ARG A 668 15.09 36.42 10.63
CA ARG A 668 15.39 37.37 11.73
C ARG A 668 15.92 36.65 12.98
N VAL A 669 15.52 35.40 13.20
CA VAL A 669 15.93 34.59 14.35
C VAL A 669 17.40 34.20 14.26
N LEU A 670 17.90 33.82 13.07
CA LEU A 670 19.30 33.47 12.86
C LEU A 670 20.24 34.60 13.24
N ARG A 671 19.92 35.84 12.85
CA ARG A 671 20.69 37.04 13.20
C ARG A 671 20.83 37.21 14.70
N VAL A 672 19.72 37.06 15.44
CA VAL A 672 19.71 37.19 16.89
C VAL A 672 20.54 36.08 17.54
N VAL A 673 20.45 34.85 17.03
CA VAL A 673 21.20 33.71 17.58
C VAL A 673 22.70 33.86 17.36
N LEU A 674 23.15 34.25 16.16
CA LEU A 674 24.59 34.45 15.92
C LEU A 674 25.16 35.54 16.83
N TYR A 675 24.42 36.64 16.99
CA TYR A 675 24.83 37.72 17.90
C TYR A 675 24.89 37.26 19.37
N ASP A 676 23.86 36.57 19.87
CA ASP A 676 23.83 36.09 21.25
C ASP A 676 24.85 34.97 21.52
N LEU A 677 25.12 34.10 20.55
CA LEU A 677 26.16 33.08 20.62
C LEU A 677 27.56 33.71 20.65
N GLY A 678 27.83 34.70 19.79
CA GLY A 678 29.09 35.46 19.83
C GLY A 678 29.30 36.12 21.20
N ARG A 679 28.23 36.68 21.79
CA ARG A 679 28.29 37.23 23.16
C ARG A 679 28.55 36.18 24.22
N ALA A 680 28.05 34.95 24.06
CA ALA A 680 28.35 33.87 25.00
C ALA A 680 29.84 33.51 24.96
N TYR A 681 30.43 33.41 23.77
CA TYR A 681 31.86 33.17 23.57
C TYR A 681 32.74 34.32 24.10
N GLU A 682 32.34 35.58 23.85
CA GLU A 682 33.00 36.76 24.42
C GLU A 682 33.05 36.69 25.96
N LYS A 683 31.95 36.31 26.61
CA LYS A 683 31.88 36.15 28.08
C LYS A 683 32.72 35.00 28.62
N MET A 684 33.08 34.03 27.79
CA MET A 684 33.99 32.94 28.12
C MET A 684 35.46 33.28 27.86
N GLY A 685 35.76 34.37 27.16
CA GLY A 685 37.11 34.73 26.72
C GLY A 685 37.57 34.01 25.45
N GLU A 686 36.66 33.37 24.73
CA GLU A 686 36.89 32.65 23.47
C GLU A 686 36.72 33.63 22.30
N PHE A 687 37.67 34.57 22.20
CA PHE A 687 37.54 35.74 21.34
C PHE A 687 37.58 35.43 19.84
N GLU A 688 38.34 34.42 19.42
CA GLU A 688 38.40 34.00 18.01
C GLU A 688 37.03 33.49 17.51
N GLN A 689 36.38 32.64 18.30
CA GLN A 689 35.05 32.09 18.02
C GLN A 689 33.99 33.19 18.04
N ALA A 690 34.07 34.11 19.01
CA ALA A 690 33.20 35.28 19.06
C ALA A 690 33.35 36.15 17.80
N ALA A 691 34.59 36.45 17.39
CA ALA A 691 34.88 37.25 16.21
C ALA A 691 34.36 36.60 14.92
N HIS A 692 34.51 35.27 14.79
CA HIS A 692 33.98 34.52 13.66
C HIS A 692 32.46 34.66 13.52
N LEU A 693 31.72 34.42 14.61
CA LEU A 693 30.26 34.50 14.63
C LEU A 693 29.74 35.92 14.39
N TYR A 694 30.46 36.91 14.91
CA TYR A 694 30.20 38.32 14.67
C TYR A 694 30.40 38.71 13.20
N GLY A 695 31.44 38.19 12.54
CA GLY A 695 31.62 38.32 11.10
C GLY A 695 30.44 37.74 10.32
N GLU A 696 30.00 36.53 10.67
CA GLU A 696 28.82 35.92 10.04
C GLU A 696 27.54 36.75 10.25
N PHE A 697 27.33 37.26 11.47
CA PHE A 697 26.21 38.14 11.79
C PHE A 697 26.19 39.40 10.91
N ILE A 698 27.33 40.07 10.73
CA ILE A 698 27.44 41.27 9.87
C ILE A 698 27.07 40.94 8.43
N MET A 699 27.58 39.82 7.90
CA MET A 699 27.35 39.41 6.51
C MET A 699 25.87 39.19 6.16
N ILE A 700 25.03 38.87 7.14
CA ILE A 700 23.60 38.55 6.91
C ILE A 700 22.63 39.62 7.46
N THR A 701 23.14 40.70 8.02
CA THR A 701 22.36 41.75 8.70
C THR A 701 22.46 43.08 7.95
N ASP A 702 21.43 43.94 8.06
CA ASP A 702 21.45 45.28 7.45
C ASP A 702 22.60 46.10 8.07
N PRO A 703 23.50 46.72 7.28
CA PRO A 703 24.58 47.55 7.79
C PRO A 703 24.14 48.72 8.68
N ASN A 704 22.87 49.14 8.59
CA ASN A 704 22.31 50.19 9.43
C ASN A 704 21.73 49.67 10.76
N ASP A 705 21.74 48.36 11.00
CA ASP A 705 21.28 47.78 12.26
C ASP A 705 22.20 48.26 13.42
N PRO A 706 21.65 48.79 14.52
CA PRO A 706 22.44 49.28 15.65
C PRO A 706 23.40 48.23 16.24
N HIS A 707 23.06 46.94 16.13
CA HIS A 707 23.89 45.86 16.60
C HIS A 707 25.14 45.65 15.72
N VAL A 708 25.08 45.95 14.41
CA VAL A 708 26.24 45.83 13.50
C VAL A 708 27.35 46.79 13.92
N LYS A 709 27.05 48.07 14.13
CA LYS A 709 28.04 49.07 14.57
C LYS A 709 28.73 48.71 15.88
N ARG A 710 27.98 48.09 16.79
CA ARG A 710 28.52 47.60 18.06
C ARG A 710 29.47 46.44 17.85
N VAL A 711 29.09 45.49 16.98
CA VAL A 711 29.92 44.34 16.65
C VAL A 711 31.18 44.76 15.90
N GLU A 712 31.09 45.71 14.98
CA GLU A 712 32.26 46.29 14.29
C GLU A 712 33.25 46.91 15.28
N ALA A 713 32.77 47.71 16.24
CA ALA A 713 33.63 48.25 17.30
C ALA A 713 34.26 47.17 18.19
N LEU A 714 33.52 46.10 18.50
CA LEU A 714 34.05 44.96 19.25
C LEU A 714 35.13 44.21 18.45
N LEU A 715 34.95 44.02 17.15
CA LEU A 715 35.95 43.39 16.29
C LEU A 715 37.23 44.23 16.22
N GLU A 716 37.12 45.56 16.13
CA GLU A 716 38.29 46.47 16.19
C GLU A 716 39.02 46.39 17.55
N GLU A 717 38.28 46.25 18.65
CA GLU A 717 38.87 46.02 19.98
C GLU A 717 39.58 44.66 20.07
N LEU A 718 38.99 43.59 19.53
CA LEU A 718 39.56 42.24 19.54
C LEU A 718 40.80 42.11 18.65
N GLU A 719 40.82 42.74 17.47
CA GLU A 719 42.02 42.85 16.62
C GLU A 719 43.16 43.65 17.29
N GLY A 720 42.82 44.51 18.26
CA GLY A 720 43.78 45.23 19.09
C GLY A 720 44.38 44.41 20.24
N VAL A 721 43.78 43.28 20.62
CA VAL A 721 44.22 42.39 21.72
C VAL A 721 45.16 41.28 21.24
N GLU A 722 45.12 40.92 19.95
CA GLU A 722 46.06 39.97 19.32
C GLU A 722 47.42 40.57 18.90
N LYS A 723 47.57 41.92 18.95
CA LYS A 723 48.84 42.63 18.73
C LYS A 723 49.54 42.96 20.05
#